data_AF-A0A2V8M045-F1
#
_entry.id   AF-A0A2V8M045-F1
#
_cell.length_a   1.000
_cell.length_b   1.000
_cell.length_c   1.000
_cell.angle_alpha   90.00
_cell.angle_beta   90.00
_cell.angle_gamma   90.00
#
_symmetry.space_group_name_H-M   'P 1'
#
loop_
_entity.id
_entity.type
_entity.pdbx_description
1 polymer ?
#
loop_
_entity_poly.entity_id
_entity_poly.type
_entity_poly.pdbx_seq_one_letter_code
_entity_poly.pdbx_strand_id
1 'polypeptide(L)'
;MSLVLTEVRGEQKLAKREFKQTTIKIGRDPVRNNLAFERARWPMVSRLHAEIRNEGGRWYLTDTGSRHGTLLNGQPISAATEIQSGAIIQLGRNGPIISVELIDETPAPVAPTFSETFIDDEAARAQAALRAQAQIHPGVQPPVQTPVASVQSQESDYTPAPSQPHLAPTPTPSVPAAQKPVPVLICQSGSSTQVGREYALNRDVTLLGRDPAADISIEAAGAVVSRRHAEIRRHADGTYAIADLNSFNGTLVNDQRIAQPTTLHDGDRLQLATGGPIFRFAHPASAPLEARAATPTRLRGSELSKSDPKIGLRTIIARSQTEQKTPFAATNNAQLLFERRFDGKQDLSVGRGPENDIQLDGLLISKHHARLINTAQGVQIEDAGSTNGVYVNGGRVSGRRLVQSEDVVQIGPFVLRVDPPSGIVVFDTRSKTRIDAIAITESVAQPGRGSRRLLDDISLAIEPNEFVGVLGPSGAGKSMLMNALNGKRHTTSGRVLINNLELYQHVDSLKQSIGYVPQDDIIHRELTVYRTLYYVARLRLSRDVPANEIDQIISEVLDVTGLADRRDVIVSQLSGGQRKRVSIAVELITKPSLIFLDEPTSGLDPATEERIMKLFRQIAESGRTVILTTHAMENVRLFDRVVVLLRGKLIFYGTPTEALEFVGANNFVDLYNKLDAPVESELAGLESLAPKATKAQRLTYEQRL
;
A
#
# COMPACT_ATOMS: atom_id res chain seq x y z
N MET A 1 -16.46 42.30 24.26
CA MET A 1 -15.27 41.48 24.02
C MET A 1 -14.72 41.66 22.62
N SER A 2 -13.75 42.57 22.52
CA SER A 2 -12.72 42.58 21.49
C SER A 2 -11.57 41.63 21.94
N LEU A 3 -10.70 41.22 21.01
CA LEU A 3 -9.41 40.60 21.30
C LEU A 3 -8.32 41.33 20.51
N VAL A 4 -7.28 41.82 21.18
CA VAL A 4 -6.13 42.47 20.52
C VAL A 4 -4.94 41.51 20.50
N LEU A 5 -4.49 41.17 19.30
CA LEU A 5 -3.32 40.32 19.05
C LEU A 5 -2.22 41.11 18.35
N THR A 6 -0.96 40.91 18.77
CA THR A 6 0.21 41.63 18.26
C THR A 6 1.31 40.64 17.86
N GLU A 7 1.81 40.69 16.62
CA GLU A 7 2.98 39.89 16.22
C GLU A 7 4.26 40.46 16.85
N VAL A 8 5.07 39.59 17.47
CA VAL A 8 6.33 39.92 18.14
C VAL A 8 7.50 39.26 17.39
N ARG A 9 8.58 40.02 17.14
CA ARG A 9 9.83 39.49 16.58
C ARG A 9 11.02 40.10 17.33
N GLY A 10 11.71 39.27 18.12
CA GLY A 10 12.67 39.77 19.10
C GLY A 10 11.96 40.71 20.08
N GLU A 11 12.56 41.88 20.32
CA GLU A 11 11.99 42.91 21.20
C GLU A 11 10.97 43.83 20.49
N GLN A 12 10.82 43.72 19.15
CA GLN A 12 9.93 44.59 18.38
C GLN A 12 8.52 43.99 18.20
N LYS A 13 7.51 44.81 18.49
CA LYS A 13 6.09 44.56 18.25
C LYS A 13 5.68 45.19 16.91
N LEU A 14 5.25 44.39 15.94
CA LEU A 14 5.27 44.82 14.52
C LEU A 14 3.91 45.17 13.89
N ALA A 15 2.80 44.75 14.48
CA ALA A 15 1.46 45.32 14.24
C ALA A 15 0.49 44.82 15.31
N LYS A 16 -0.32 45.73 15.88
CA LYS A 16 -1.50 45.35 16.66
C LYS A 16 -2.68 45.09 15.72
N ARG A 17 -3.50 44.07 16.01
CA ARG A 17 -4.76 43.79 15.29
C ARG A 17 -5.88 43.53 16.29
N GLU A 18 -6.92 44.35 16.24
CA GLU A 18 -8.16 44.15 16.99
C GLU A 18 -9.11 43.22 16.21
N PHE A 19 -9.66 42.22 16.89
CA PHE A 19 -10.66 41.31 16.35
C PHE A 19 -11.96 41.40 17.17
N LYS A 20 -13.09 41.61 16.47
CA LYS A 20 -14.45 41.70 17.06
C LYS A 20 -15.32 40.47 16.75
N GLN A 21 -14.70 39.41 16.25
CA GLN A 21 -15.36 38.15 15.86
C GLN A 21 -15.14 37.11 16.94
N THR A 22 -16.16 36.35 17.33
CA THR A 22 -16.10 35.29 18.36
C THR A 22 -15.26 34.07 17.97
N THR A 23 -14.67 34.05 16.78
CA THR A 23 -13.74 33.03 16.31
C THR A 23 -12.68 33.66 15.41
N ILE A 24 -11.42 33.38 15.70
CA ILE A 24 -10.23 33.96 15.05
C ILE A 24 -9.33 32.81 14.63
N LYS A 25 -9.26 32.56 13.33
CA LYS A 25 -8.48 31.49 12.71
C LYS A 25 -7.07 31.95 12.38
N ILE A 26 -6.08 31.12 12.71
CA ILE A 26 -4.65 31.43 12.57
C ILE A 26 -3.97 30.32 11.76
N GLY A 27 -3.23 30.69 10.71
CA GLY A 27 -2.63 29.71 9.81
C GLY A 27 -1.83 30.34 8.68
N ARG A 28 -1.60 29.60 7.59
CA ARG A 28 -0.85 30.06 6.40
C ARG A 28 -1.67 30.25 5.12
N ASP A 29 -3.00 30.26 5.25
CA ASP A 29 -3.93 30.50 4.15
C ASP A 29 -4.61 31.87 4.34
N PRO A 30 -4.25 32.91 3.56
CA PRO A 30 -4.78 34.27 3.77
C PRO A 30 -6.24 34.43 3.36
N VAL A 31 -6.84 33.44 2.70
CA VAL A 31 -8.27 33.44 2.35
C VAL A 31 -9.12 32.79 3.45
N ARG A 32 -8.52 31.93 4.28
CA ARG A 32 -9.22 31.14 5.31
C ARG A 32 -8.91 31.50 6.76
N ASN A 33 -7.91 32.34 7.01
CA ASN A 33 -7.47 32.73 8.36
C ASN A 33 -7.58 34.24 8.58
N ASN A 34 -8.06 34.63 9.75
CA ASN A 34 -8.09 36.02 10.23
C ASN A 34 -6.66 36.57 10.47
N LEU A 35 -5.73 35.69 10.86
CA LEU A 35 -4.31 35.99 11.00
C LEU A 35 -3.48 34.98 10.18
N ALA A 36 -2.83 35.48 9.13
CA ALA A 36 -2.18 34.66 8.12
C ALA A 36 -0.66 34.90 8.07
N PHE A 37 0.11 33.80 8.02
CA PHE A 37 1.57 33.79 7.97
C PHE A 37 2.09 33.14 6.68
N GLU A 38 2.99 33.80 5.96
CA GLU A 38 3.46 33.32 4.66
C GLU A 38 4.30 32.03 4.76
N ARG A 39 3.99 31.03 3.92
CA ARG A 39 4.70 29.73 3.91
C ARG A 39 6.20 29.86 3.65
N ALA A 40 6.62 30.81 2.82
CA ALA A 40 8.03 31.01 2.48
C ALA A 40 8.87 31.45 3.71
N ARG A 41 8.27 32.21 4.62
CA ARG A 41 8.89 32.69 5.86
C ARG A 41 8.69 31.72 7.03
N TRP A 42 7.50 31.12 7.12
CA TRP A 42 7.09 30.28 8.24
C TRP A 42 6.58 28.91 7.76
N PRO A 43 7.44 28.03 7.20
CA PRO A 43 7.03 26.79 6.56
C PRO A 43 6.35 25.78 7.50
N MET A 44 6.60 25.87 8.81
CA MET A 44 5.96 25.06 9.85
C MET A 44 4.51 25.47 10.16
N VAL A 45 4.03 26.62 9.67
CA VAL A 45 2.65 27.04 9.94
C VAL A 45 1.69 26.22 9.07
N SER A 46 0.74 25.54 9.72
CA SER A 46 -0.26 24.70 9.04
C SER A 46 -1.34 25.56 8.35
N ARG A 47 -2.06 25.01 7.35
CA ARG A 47 -3.01 25.79 6.50
C ARG A 47 -4.04 26.53 7.35
N LEU A 48 -4.68 25.80 8.25
CA LEU A 48 -5.17 26.26 9.55
C LEU A 48 -4.21 25.64 10.58
N HIS A 49 -3.84 26.37 11.63
CA HIS A 49 -2.86 25.96 12.65
C HIS A 49 -3.48 25.99 14.04
N ALA A 50 -4.07 27.13 14.40
CA ALA A 50 -4.72 27.35 15.67
C ALA A 50 -6.00 28.15 15.46
N GLU A 51 -6.95 28.01 16.38
CA GLU A 51 -8.20 28.74 16.39
C GLU A 51 -8.45 29.27 17.81
N ILE A 52 -8.74 30.57 17.90
CA ILE A 52 -9.10 31.24 19.15
C ILE A 52 -10.61 31.49 19.12
N ARG A 53 -11.34 31.03 20.13
CA ARG A 53 -12.81 31.20 20.25
C ARG A 53 -13.19 31.92 21.52
N ASN A 54 -14.27 32.70 21.48
CA ASN A 54 -14.92 33.20 22.69
C ASN A 54 -16.10 32.27 23.05
N GLU A 55 -16.05 31.69 24.24
CA GLU A 55 -17.08 30.79 24.77
C GLU A 55 -17.43 31.22 26.19
N GLY A 56 -18.72 31.49 26.46
CA GLY A 56 -19.18 31.99 27.77
C GLY A 56 -18.60 33.35 28.19
N GLY A 57 -18.00 34.11 27.27
CA GLY A 57 -17.31 35.37 27.52
C GLY A 57 -15.79 35.25 27.64
N ARG A 58 -15.24 34.05 27.83
CA ARG A 58 -13.79 33.81 27.93
C ARG A 58 -13.21 33.35 26.61
N TRP A 59 -11.90 33.55 26.41
CA TRP A 59 -11.23 33.14 25.18
C TRP A 59 -10.45 31.83 25.36
N TYR A 60 -10.61 30.90 24.43
CA TYR A 60 -9.92 29.62 24.40
C TYR A 60 -9.11 29.46 23.11
N LEU A 61 -7.83 29.13 23.25
CA LEU A 61 -6.94 28.77 22.15
C LEU A 61 -6.95 27.25 21.97
N THR A 62 -7.16 26.80 20.74
CA THR A 62 -7.16 25.38 20.36
C THR A 62 -6.20 25.16 19.19
N ASP A 63 -5.31 24.18 19.30
CA ASP A 63 -4.53 23.68 18.16
C ASP A 63 -5.46 22.87 17.23
N THR A 64 -5.46 23.15 15.93
CA THR A 64 -6.39 22.53 14.98
C THR A 64 -5.83 21.26 14.31
N GLY A 65 -4.99 20.50 15.01
CA GLY A 65 -4.24 19.38 14.42
C GLY A 65 -3.05 19.85 13.58
N SER A 66 -2.32 20.84 14.08
CA SER A 66 -1.14 21.39 13.41
C SER A 66 0.02 20.39 13.41
N ARG A 67 0.86 20.44 12.38
CA ARG A 67 1.98 19.50 12.21
C ARG A 67 3.15 19.70 13.18
N HIS A 68 3.17 20.82 13.91
CA HIS A 68 4.32 21.24 14.72
C HIS A 68 3.94 21.70 16.14
N GLY A 69 2.64 21.69 16.48
CA GLY A 69 2.10 22.03 17.79
C GLY A 69 2.05 23.52 18.08
N THR A 70 0.90 24.01 18.55
CA THR A 70 0.76 25.34 19.13
C THR A 70 1.30 25.33 20.56
N LEU A 71 2.06 26.37 20.93
CA LEU A 71 2.51 26.60 22.30
C LEU A 71 1.83 27.84 22.88
N LEU A 72 1.50 27.78 24.17
CA LEU A 72 0.97 28.87 24.98
C LEU A 72 1.93 29.08 26.17
N ASN A 73 2.43 30.30 26.33
CA ASN A 73 3.43 30.67 27.36
C ASN A 73 4.65 29.72 27.39
N GLY A 74 5.08 29.23 26.21
CA GLY A 74 6.19 28.29 26.05
C GLY A 74 5.86 26.81 26.27
N GLN A 75 4.65 26.46 26.68
CA GLN A 75 4.20 25.07 26.86
C GLN A 75 3.29 24.61 25.70
N PRO A 76 3.43 23.38 25.20
CA PRO A 76 2.56 22.86 24.13
C PRO A 76 1.13 22.63 24.66
N ILE A 77 0.11 23.06 23.91
CA ILE A 77 -1.29 22.77 24.25
C ILE A 77 -1.77 21.49 23.55
N SER A 78 -2.52 20.66 24.29
CA SER A 78 -3.12 19.41 23.80
C SER A 78 -4.66 19.42 23.80
N ALA A 79 -5.26 20.47 24.34
CA ALA A 79 -6.71 20.70 24.41
C ALA A 79 -7.01 22.21 24.31
N ALA A 80 -8.28 22.57 24.17
CA ALA A 80 -8.73 23.96 24.25
C ALA A 80 -8.32 24.57 25.60
N THR A 81 -7.47 25.60 25.58
CA THR A 81 -6.83 26.18 26.76
C THR A 81 -7.20 27.66 26.88
N GLU A 82 -7.62 28.09 28.06
CA GLU A 82 -8.05 29.48 28.30
C GLU A 82 -6.87 30.45 28.11
N ILE A 83 -7.08 31.56 27.40
CA ILE A 83 -6.09 32.61 27.19
C ILE A 83 -6.52 33.91 27.88
N GLN A 84 -5.56 34.53 28.57
CA GLN A 84 -5.73 35.77 29.30
C GLN A 84 -4.89 36.89 28.67
N SER A 85 -5.13 38.13 29.06
CA SER A 85 -4.30 39.25 28.60
C SER A 85 -2.84 39.07 29.07
N GLY A 86 -1.88 39.39 28.21
CA GLY A 86 -0.46 39.12 28.41
C GLY A 86 0.02 37.75 27.89
N ALA A 87 -0.89 36.84 27.52
CA ALA A 87 -0.49 35.50 27.04
C ALA A 87 0.31 35.55 25.73
N ILE A 88 1.24 34.60 25.57
CA ILE A 88 2.14 34.47 24.43
C ILE A 88 1.84 33.17 23.69
N ILE A 89 1.50 33.26 22.41
CA ILE A 89 1.13 32.14 21.54
C ILE A 89 2.23 31.95 20.50
N GLN A 90 2.74 30.73 20.32
CA GLN A 90 3.75 30.42 19.31
C GLN A 90 3.30 29.24 18.42
N LEU A 91 3.44 29.42 17.10
CA LEU A 91 2.94 28.46 16.10
C LEU A 91 4.04 27.46 15.67
N GLY A 92 4.34 26.50 16.55
CA GLY A 92 5.48 25.60 16.45
C GLY A 92 6.74 26.18 17.10
N ARG A 93 7.64 25.33 17.62
CA ARG A 93 8.79 25.75 18.46
C ARG A 93 9.75 26.79 17.84
N ASN A 94 9.83 26.86 16.51
CA ASN A 94 10.64 27.85 15.77
C ASN A 94 9.76 28.82 14.96
N GLY A 95 8.46 28.89 15.24
CA GLY A 95 7.46 29.65 14.49
C GLY A 95 7.21 31.06 15.03
N PRO A 96 6.31 31.82 14.37
CA PRO A 96 5.98 33.19 14.76
C PRO A 96 5.35 33.24 16.15
N ILE A 97 5.60 34.35 16.86
CA ILE A 97 5.14 34.64 18.21
C ILE A 97 4.08 35.74 18.15
N ILE A 98 2.99 35.54 18.88
CA ILE A 98 1.83 36.44 18.97
C ILE A 98 1.57 36.73 20.45
N SER A 99 1.50 38.00 20.84
CA SER A 99 1.10 38.42 22.19
C SER A 99 -0.37 38.83 22.20
N VAL A 100 -1.13 38.37 23.19
CA VAL A 100 -2.47 38.84 23.53
C VAL A 100 -2.32 40.09 24.40
N GLU A 101 -2.82 41.24 23.97
CA GLU A 101 -2.61 42.52 24.68
C GLU A 101 -3.86 43.08 25.37
N LEU A 102 -5.06 42.70 24.93
CA LEU A 102 -6.32 43.19 25.50
C LEU A 102 -7.46 42.21 25.24
N ILE A 103 -8.32 42.07 26.25
CA ILE A 103 -9.60 41.34 26.26
C ILE A 103 -10.60 42.25 26.97
N ASP A 104 -11.54 42.86 26.24
CA ASP A 104 -12.54 43.76 26.84
C ASP A 104 -13.70 42.97 27.48
N GLU A 105 -13.71 42.82 28.80
CA GLU A 105 -14.82 42.22 29.57
C GLU A 105 -15.93 43.23 29.91
N THR A 106 -17.20 42.85 29.70
CA THR A 106 -18.41 43.48 30.28
C THR A 106 -19.62 42.57 29.95
N PRO A 107 -20.73 42.64 30.72
CA PRO A 107 -20.98 41.72 31.84
C PRO A 107 -21.80 40.47 31.47
N ALA A 108 -22.11 39.65 32.49
CA ALA A 108 -22.59 38.27 32.38
C ALA A 108 -23.83 38.05 31.46
N PRO A 109 -23.89 36.94 30.71
CA PRO A 109 -24.98 36.61 29.80
C PRO A 109 -26.22 36.07 30.52
N VAL A 110 -27.40 36.40 30.00
CA VAL A 110 -28.67 35.73 30.33
C VAL A 110 -28.68 34.33 29.69
N ALA A 111 -29.14 33.31 30.41
CA ALA A 111 -29.06 31.92 29.98
C ALA A 111 -30.02 31.61 28.80
N PRO A 112 -29.55 30.95 27.73
CA PRO A 112 -30.41 30.47 26.64
C PRO A 112 -31.05 29.12 26.99
N THR A 113 -32.35 28.99 26.72
CA THR A 113 -33.09 27.72 26.81
C THR A 113 -32.81 26.81 25.62
N PHE A 114 -32.69 25.51 25.89
CA PHE A 114 -32.63 24.45 24.87
C PHE A 114 -33.45 23.24 25.32
N SER A 115 -34.56 22.96 24.63
CA SER A 115 -35.08 21.61 24.43
C SER A 115 -36.32 21.63 23.52
N GLU A 116 -36.26 20.95 22.38
CA GLU A 116 -37.43 20.27 21.82
C GLU A 116 -37.03 18.89 21.30
N THR A 117 -37.17 17.89 22.16
CA THR A 117 -37.35 16.49 21.77
C THR A 117 -38.49 15.92 22.62
N PHE A 118 -39.46 15.30 21.96
CA PHE A 118 -40.74 14.86 22.54
C PHE A 118 -40.56 13.86 23.69
N ILE A 119 -41.17 14.13 24.86
CA ILE A 119 -41.61 13.10 25.83
C ILE A 119 -43.00 13.50 26.39
N ASP A 120 -43.81 12.47 26.59
CA ASP A 120 -45.19 12.42 27.08
C ASP A 120 -45.59 13.40 28.20
N ASP A 121 -46.74 14.08 28.02
CA ASP A 121 -47.27 15.14 28.88
C ASP A 121 -47.98 14.57 30.14
N GLU A 122 -48.50 13.34 30.06
CA GLU A 122 -49.28 12.72 31.14
C GLU A 122 -48.39 12.22 32.31
N ALA A 123 -47.18 11.73 32.00
CA ALA A 123 -46.23 11.23 32.99
C ALA A 123 -45.65 12.35 33.90
N ALA A 124 -45.43 13.55 33.35
CA ALA A 124 -44.82 14.67 34.08
C ALA A 124 -45.73 15.18 35.23
N ARG A 125 -47.05 15.21 34.99
CA ARG A 125 -48.04 15.76 35.92
C ARG A 125 -48.18 14.91 37.19
N ALA A 126 -48.03 13.60 37.08
CA ALA A 126 -48.09 12.67 38.21
C ALA A 126 -46.92 12.84 39.21
N GLN A 127 -45.71 13.17 38.74
CA GLN A 127 -44.54 13.31 39.62
C GLN A 127 -44.42 14.70 40.28
N ALA A 128 -44.94 15.75 39.64
CA ALA A 128 -44.90 17.11 40.19
C ALA A 128 -45.68 17.23 41.52
N ALA A 129 -46.81 16.52 41.66
CA ALA A 129 -47.63 16.54 42.87
C ALA A 129 -46.92 15.95 44.11
N LEU A 130 -45.98 15.02 43.94
CA LEU A 130 -45.39 14.26 45.04
C LEU A 130 -44.20 14.95 45.74
N ARG A 131 -43.62 16.02 45.16
CA ARG A 131 -42.40 16.68 45.68
C ARG A 131 -42.64 18.02 46.39
N ALA A 132 -43.89 18.48 46.48
CA ALA A 132 -44.25 19.72 47.16
C ALA A 132 -44.34 19.62 48.71
N GLN A 133 -43.96 18.47 49.31
CA GLN A 133 -44.12 18.21 50.75
C GLN A 133 -42.82 17.67 51.42
N ALA A 134 -41.72 18.41 51.31
CA ALA A 134 -40.56 18.29 52.21
C ALA A 134 -39.78 19.63 52.25
N GLN A 135 -39.22 20.00 53.41
CA GLN A 135 -38.69 21.35 53.69
C GLN A 135 -37.58 21.29 54.78
N ILE A 136 -36.91 22.43 55.06
CA ILE A 136 -36.20 22.80 56.32
C ILE A 136 -34.68 22.44 56.49
N HIS A 137 -33.82 23.44 56.15
CA HIS A 137 -32.76 24.08 57.00
C HIS A 137 -31.26 23.61 57.09
N PRO A 138 -30.31 24.52 57.51
CA PRO A 138 -28.90 24.53 57.04
C PRO A 138 -27.76 24.79 58.11
N GLY A 139 -26.51 24.99 57.65
CA GLY A 139 -25.31 25.52 58.38
C GLY A 139 -24.03 25.35 57.53
N VAL A 140 -22.85 25.99 57.71
CA VAL A 140 -22.25 26.94 58.70
C VAL A 140 -21.24 27.91 57.97
N GLN A 141 -20.56 28.84 58.65
CA GLN A 141 -19.88 30.06 58.13
C GLN A 141 -18.29 30.03 58.11
N PRO A 142 -17.48 31.11 58.41
CA PRO A 142 -16.89 32.11 57.47
C PRO A 142 -15.29 32.22 57.49
N PRO A 143 -14.59 33.39 57.39
CA PRO A 143 -14.10 34.10 56.17
C PRO A 143 -12.62 34.66 56.18
N VAL A 144 -12.29 35.60 55.23
CA VAL A 144 -11.49 36.87 55.39
C VAL A 144 -10.04 37.09 54.80
N GLN A 145 -9.95 38.05 53.84
CA GLN A 145 -8.94 39.14 53.53
C GLN A 145 -7.53 38.98 52.89
N THR A 146 -7.14 40.08 52.19
CA THR A 146 -5.89 40.53 51.48
C THR A 146 -5.88 42.10 51.48
N PRO A 147 -5.01 42.95 50.84
CA PRO A 147 -3.84 42.80 49.91
C PRO A 147 -2.46 43.19 50.55
N VAL A 148 -1.47 44.00 50.09
CA VAL A 148 -1.27 45.20 49.20
C VAL A 148 0.13 45.16 48.47
N ALA A 149 0.54 46.19 47.71
CA ALA A 149 1.82 46.40 46.96
C ALA A 149 2.88 47.27 47.75
N SER A 150 4.01 47.86 47.25
CA SER A 150 4.45 48.30 45.89
C SER A 150 5.95 48.76 45.72
N VAL A 151 6.56 48.47 44.54
CA VAL A 151 7.46 49.26 43.61
C VAL A 151 8.56 50.27 44.08
N GLN A 152 9.81 50.14 43.55
CA GLN A 152 10.75 51.17 42.95
C GLN A 152 12.18 50.56 42.66
N SER A 153 12.77 50.56 41.43
CA SER A 153 13.70 51.51 40.72
C SER A 153 15.13 51.71 41.35
N GLN A 154 16.28 51.92 40.66
CA GLN A 154 16.62 52.40 39.28
C GLN A 154 18.15 52.20 38.88
N GLU A 155 18.51 52.10 37.57
CA GLU A 155 19.78 52.52 36.83
C GLU A 155 21.24 52.11 37.27
N SER A 156 22.36 52.15 36.49
CA SER A 156 22.71 52.51 35.07
C SER A 156 24.13 52.03 34.56
N ASP A 157 24.26 51.72 33.25
CA ASP A 157 25.38 51.93 32.26
C ASP A 157 26.87 51.43 32.43
N TYR A 158 27.77 51.81 31.48
CA TYR A 158 28.63 50.87 30.70
C TYR A 158 30.04 51.38 30.28
N THR A 159 31.08 50.50 30.28
CA THR A 159 32.41 50.58 29.54
C THR A 159 33.43 51.71 29.88
N PRO A 160 34.76 51.68 29.49
CA PRO A 160 35.41 50.94 28.38
C PRO A 160 36.79 50.25 28.62
N ALA A 161 37.39 49.72 27.54
CA ALA A 161 38.76 49.17 27.41
C ALA A 161 39.70 50.18 26.65
N PRO A 162 40.99 49.95 26.26
CA PRO A 162 41.72 48.68 25.92
C PRO A 162 43.08 48.48 26.65
N SER A 163 43.80 47.35 26.54
CA SER A 163 44.84 47.09 25.52
C SER A 163 45.49 45.68 25.65
N GLN A 164 46.19 45.20 24.60
CA GLN A 164 47.06 44.00 24.55
C GLN A 164 48.54 44.43 24.31
N PRO A 165 49.58 43.54 24.29
CA PRO A 165 49.60 42.07 24.38
C PRO A 165 50.64 41.47 25.36
N HIS A 166 50.65 40.13 25.53
CA HIS A 166 51.85 39.25 25.56
C HIS A 166 51.42 37.77 25.45
N LEU A 167 52.35 36.83 25.22
CA LEU A 167 52.06 35.45 24.73
C LEU A 167 52.60 34.31 25.63
N ALA A 168 51.89 33.18 25.56
CA ALA A 168 52.28 31.80 25.95
C ALA A 168 52.31 31.46 27.46
N PRO A 169 52.15 30.16 27.86
CA PRO A 169 52.09 28.94 27.03
C PRO A 169 50.75 28.16 27.08
N THR A 170 50.66 27.09 26.27
CA THR A 170 49.48 26.25 26.01
C THR A 170 49.37 25.02 26.93
N PRO A 171 48.15 24.61 27.35
CA PRO A 171 47.87 23.25 27.82
C PRO A 171 47.38 22.31 26.70
N THR A 172 47.58 21.01 26.89
CA THR A 172 47.27 19.94 25.92
C THR A 172 45.76 19.64 25.83
N PRO A 173 45.18 19.37 24.64
CA PRO A 173 43.79 18.92 24.53
C PRO A 173 43.60 17.49 25.05
N SER A 174 42.51 17.25 25.76
CA SER A 174 42.08 15.91 26.21
C SER A 174 41.44 15.11 25.07
N VAL A 175 41.70 13.80 25.04
CA VAL A 175 41.11 12.87 24.06
C VAL A 175 39.64 12.62 24.41
N PRO A 176 38.68 12.76 23.47
CA PRO A 176 37.29 12.37 23.71
C PRO A 176 37.14 10.87 23.95
N ALA A 177 36.24 10.48 24.85
CA ALA A 177 35.93 9.07 25.08
C ALA A 177 35.41 8.40 23.80
N ALA A 178 35.98 7.25 23.44
CA ALA A 178 35.63 6.55 22.21
C ALA A 178 34.16 6.10 22.23
N GLN A 179 33.38 6.59 21.26
CA GLN A 179 32.04 6.10 21.00
C GLN A 179 32.13 4.63 20.57
N LYS A 180 31.28 3.75 21.12
CA LYS A 180 31.15 2.38 20.59
C LYS A 180 30.73 2.48 19.12
N PRO A 181 31.42 1.79 18.19
CA PRO A 181 31.22 2.04 16.77
C PRO A 181 29.84 1.49 16.35
N VAL A 182 29.01 2.36 15.77
CA VAL A 182 27.61 2.07 15.44
C VAL A 182 27.51 1.47 14.04
N PRO A 183 26.70 0.43 13.81
CA PRO A 183 26.45 -0.09 12.46
C PRO A 183 25.86 0.95 11.51
N VAL A 184 26.21 0.79 10.23
CA VAL A 184 25.76 1.68 9.15
C VAL A 184 25.01 0.89 8.08
N LEU A 185 24.06 1.53 7.41
CA LEU A 185 23.58 1.10 6.10
C LEU A 185 24.34 1.84 5.00
N ILE A 186 24.91 1.11 4.05
CA ILE A 186 25.60 1.67 2.88
C ILE A 186 24.71 1.48 1.65
N CYS A 187 24.26 2.57 1.03
CA CYS A 187 23.40 2.50 -0.16
C CYS A 187 24.21 2.03 -1.39
N GLN A 188 23.93 0.82 -1.88
CA GLN A 188 24.61 0.19 -3.02
C GLN A 188 23.94 0.50 -4.36
N SER A 189 22.61 0.62 -4.39
CA SER A 189 21.86 1.03 -5.57
C SER A 189 20.62 1.84 -5.18
N GLY A 190 20.16 2.71 -6.05
CA GLY A 190 19.07 3.64 -5.77
C GLY A 190 19.24 4.95 -6.52
N SER A 191 18.83 6.06 -5.89
CA SER A 191 18.97 7.39 -6.45
C SER A 191 20.45 7.82 -6.55
N SER A 192 20.80 8.56 -7.60
CA SER A 192 22.17 9.07 -7.80
C SER A 192 22.63 10.06 -6.71
N THR A 193 21.69 10.65 -5.96
CA THR A 193 22.01 11.45 -4.76
C THR A 193 22.38 10.59 -3.56
N GLN A 194 22.01 9.30 -3.53
CA GLN A 194 22.05 8.43 -2.36
C GLN A 194 23.04 7.26 -2.47
N VAL A 195 23.32 6.74 -3.67
CA VAL A 195 24.31 5.67 -3.87
C VAL A 195 25.68 6.09 -3.31
N GLY A 196 26.30 5.20 -2.53
CA GLY A 196 27.54 5.46 -1.81
C GLY A 196 27.38 6.20 -0.48
N ARG A 197 26.17 6.63 -0.07
CA ARG A 197 25.96 7.19 1.27
C ARG A 197 25.89 6.12 2.35
N GLU A 198 26.47 6.44 3.50
CA GLU A 198 26.36 5.69 4.74
C GLU A 198 25.35 6.34 5.69
N TYR A 199 24.54 5.53 6.36
CA TYR A 199 23.51 5.96 7.30
C TYR A 199 23.72 5.25 8.64
N ALA A 200 24.23 5.96 9.65
CA ALA A 200 24.51 5.40 10.97
C ALA A 200 23.23 5.14 11.78
N LEU A 201 23.08 3.92 12.29
CA LEU A 201 21.89 3.44 13.00
C LEU A 201 21.88 3.88 14.48
N ASN A 202 22.00 5.19 14.68
CA ASN A 202 22.17 5.86 15.99
C ASN A 202 20.91 5.88 16.87
N ARG A 203 19.83 5.16 16.50
CA ARG A 203 18.55 5.16 17.21
C ARG A 203 18.04 3.74 17.42
N ASP A 204 17.33 3.53 18.52
CA ASP A 204 16.76 2.22 18.83
C ASP A 204 15.65 1.79 17.85
N VAL A 205 15.04 2.75 17.13
CA VAL A 205 14.27 2.51 15.90
C VAL A 205 14.73 3.51 14.83
N THR A 206 15.04 3.02 13.64
CA THR A 206 15.39 3.81 12.45
C THR A 206 14.39 3.50 11.33
N LEU A 207 13.63 4.51 10.89
CA LEU A 207 12.59 4.37 9.86
C LEU A 207 13.13 4.58 8.44
N LEU A 208 12.79 3.69 7.50
CA LEU A 208 13.15 3.76 6.08
C LEU A 208 11.90 3.92 5.20
N GLY A 209 11.97 4.77 4.18
CA GLY A 209 10.92 4.89 3.16
C GLY A 209 10.86 6.25 2.46
N ARG A 210 9.84 6.49 1.62
CA ARG A 210 9.64 7.76 0.90
C ARG A 210 9.09 8.92 1.73
N ASP A 211 8.76 8.73 3.01
CA ASP A 211 8.30 9.83 3.86
C ASP A 211 9.48 10.79 4.16
N PRO A 212 9.38 12.11 3.89
CA PRO A 212 10.42 13.06 4.28
C PRO A 212 10.65 13.18 5.79
N ALA A 213 9.78 12.59 6.62
CA ALA A 213 9.97 12.44 8.07
C ALA A 213 10.58 11.07 8.47
N ALA A 214 10.95 10.21 7.52
CA ALA A 214 11.72 9.00 7.77
C ALA A 214 13.19 9.32 8.04
N ASP A 215 13.83 8.52 8.90
CA ASP A 215 15.23 8.71 9.31
C ASP A 215 16.19 8.43 8.15
N ILE A 216 15.82 7.49 7.28
CA ILE A 216 16.43 7.23 5.98
C ILE A 216 15.33 7.45 4.92
N SER A 217 15.11 8.73 4.61
CA SER A 217 14.24 9.16 3.50
C SER A 217 14.83 8.73 2.15
N ILE A 218 14.01 8.12 1.30
CA ILE A 218 14.39 7.52 0.01
C ILE A 218 13.98 8.43 -1.16
N GLU A 219 14.97 8.92 -1.91
CA GLU A 219 14.82 9.91 -3.01
C GLU A 219 14.77 9.25 -4.41
N ALA A 220 14.11 8.10 -4.55
CA ALA A 220 14.12 7.30 -5.79
C ALA A 220 12.91 7.56 -6.72
N ALA A 221 13.15 7.58 -8.03
CA ALA A 221 12.19 7.94 -9.08
C ALA A 221 11.16 6.84 -9.45
N GLY A 222 10.82 5.96 -8.50
CA GLY A 222 9.81 4.91 -8.67
C GLY A 222 8.88 4.88 -7.47
N ALA A 223 7.57 4.74 -7.70
CA ALA A 223 6.58 4.67 -6.62
C ALA A 223 6.66 3.38 -5.78
N VAL A 224 7.62 2.50 -6.10
CA VAL A 224 7.76 1.15 -5.55
C VAL A 224 8.12 1.10 -4.06
N VAL A 225 8.76 2.14 -3.51
CA VAL A 225 9.07 2.20 -2.08
C VAL A 225 7.91 2.87 -1.34
N SER A 226 7.27 2.19 -0.38
CA SER A 226 6.31 2.82 0.54
C SER A 226 6.84 4.04 1.29
N ARG A 227 5.94 4.93 1.73
CA ARG A 227 6.31 6.11 2.55
C ARG A 227 6.96 5.69 3.88
N ARG A 228 6.34 4.74 4.56
CA ARG A 228 6.96 3.93 5.62
C ARG A 228 7.15 2.54 5.04
N HIS A 229 8.37 2.11 4.76
CA HIS A 229 8.64 0.85 4.07
C HIS A 229 9.13 -0.22 5.04
N ALA A 230 10.16 0.11 5.80
CA ALA A 230 10.74 -0.76 6.81
C ALA A 230 11.16 0.05 8.03
N GLU A 231 11.32 -0.61 9.16
CA GLU A 231 12.11 -0.07 10.27
C GLU A 231 13.21 -1.05 10.67
N ILE A 232 14.36 -0.52 11.03
CA ILE A 232 15.40 -1.28 11.72
C ILE A 232 15.32 -0.95 13.20
N ARG A 233 15.12 -1.97 14.02
CA ARG A 233 15.06 -1.87 15.47
C ARG A 233 16.33 -2.44 16.07
N ARG A 234 16.86 -1.77 17.08
CA ARG A 234 17.97 -2.24 17.91
C ARG A 234 17.42 -2.94 19.14
N HIS A 235 17.97 -4.10 19.46
CA HIS A 235 17.60 -4.89 20.63
C HIS A 235 18.54 -4.59 21.82
N ALA A 236 18.10 -4.95 23.03
CA ALA A 236 18.83 -4.66 24.26
C ALA A 236 20.17 -5.41 24.40
N ASP A 237 20.33 -6.52 23.69
CA ASP A 237 21.59 -7.27 23.53
C ASP A 237 22.60 -6.59 22.58
N GLY A 238 22.15 -5.57 21.83
CA GLY A 238 22.95 -4.86 20.83
C GLY A 238 22.79 -5.38 19.40
N THR A 239 22.00 -6.43 19.17
CA THR A 239 21.62 -6.88 17.82
C THR A 239 20.67 -5.88 17.15
N TYR A 240 20.54 -5.98 15.82
CA TYR A 240 19.59 -5.20 15.03
C TYR A 240 18.70 -6.15 14.25
N ALA A 241 17.42 -5.80 14.07
CA ALA A 241 16.51 -6.54 13.21
C ALA A 241 15.74 -5.57 12.30
N ILE A 242 15.54 -5.94 11.04
CA ILE A 242 14.70 -5.21 10.09
C ILE A 242 13.29 -5.81 10.04
N ALA A 243 12.27 -4.97 10.08
CA ALA A 243 10.87 -5.35 9.90
C ALA A 243 10.26 -4.56 8.74
N ASP A 244 9.54 -5.26 7.85
CA ASP A 244 8.68 -4.61 6.85
C ASP A 244 7.47 -3.98 7.54
N LEU A 245 7.11 -2.75 7.16
CA LEU A 245 6.01 -1.99 7.77
C LEU A 245 4.70 -2.16 7.00
N ASN A 246 4.34 -3.42 6.71
CA ASN A 246 3.25 -3.81 5.81
C ASN A 246 3.32 -3.04 4.47
N SER A 247 4.53 -2.89 3.91
CA SER A 247 4.80 -2.06 2.75
C SER A 247 4.00 -2.52 1.53
N PHE A 248 3.89 -1.67 0.51
CA PHE A 248 3.17 -2.04 -0.71
C PHE A 248 3.88 -3.19 -1.44
N ASN A 249 5.21 -3.31 -1.31
CA ASN A 249 6.03 -4.10 -2.23
C ASN A 249 7.02 -5.07 -1.56
N GLY A 250 7.08 -5.10 -0.23
CA GLY A 250 7.93 -5.99 0.53
C GLY A 250 9.38 -5.52 0.61
N THR A 251 9.93 -5.65 1.81
CA THR A 251 11.36 -5.61 2.09
C THR A 251 11.97 -6.99 1.79
N LEU A 252 13.17 -7.01 1.24
CA LEU A 252 13.97 -8.23 1.06
C LEU A 252 15.29 -8.13 1.82
N VAL A 253 15.77 -9.24 2.34
CA VAL A 253 17.09 -9.42 2.95
C VAL A 253 17.76 -10.60 2.26
N ASN A 254 18.97 -10.39 1.73
CA ASN A 254 19.72 -11.38 0.94
C ASN A 254 18.86 -12.02 -0.16
N ASP A 255 18.13 -11.15 -0.88
CA ASP A 255 17.21 -11.46 -1.98
C ASP A 255 16.00 -12.35 -1.61
N GLN A 256 15.75 -12.58 -0.31
CA GLN A 256 14.56 -13.23 0.22
C GLN A 256 13.61 -12.20 0.84
N ARG A 257 12.30 -12.27 0.57
CA ARG A 257 11.32 -11.34 1.16
C ARG A 257 11.13 -11.62 2.65
N ILE A 258 11.16 -10.60 3.50
CA ILE A 258 10.85 -10.76 4.93
C ILE A 258 9.35 -10.55 5.19
N ALA A 259 8.80 -11.34 6.12
CA ALA A 259 7.43 -11.17 6.65
C ALA A 259 7.40 -11.04 8.18
N GLN A 260 8.55 -11.18 8.85
CA GLN A 260 8.74 -10.97 10.29
C GLN A 260 10.06 -10.22 10.54
N PRO A 261 10.25 -9.60 11.73
CA PRO A 261 11.49 -8.95 12.10
C PRO A 261 12.68 -9.92 11.96
N THR A 262 13.61 -9.60 11.06
CA THR A 262 14.72 -10.47 10.66
C THR A 262 16.04 -9.88 11.18
N THR A 263 16.77 -10.63 12.00
CA THR A 263 18.06 -10.21 12.57
C THR A 263 19.09 -9.94 11.48
N LEU A 264 19.76 -8.79 11.58
CA LEU A 264 20.77 -8.30 10.64
C LEU A 264 22.18 -8.72 11.07
N HIS A 265 22.93 -9.23 10.10
CA HIS A 265 24.32 -9.65 10.21
C HIS A 265 25.19 -8.79 9.29
N ASP A 266 26.48 -8.66 9.60
CA ASP A 266 27.40 -7.88 8.79
C ASP A 266 27.51 -8.45 7.36
N GLY A 267 27.30 -7.58 6.36
CA GLY A 267 27.22 -7.98 4.96
C GLY A 267 25.80 -8.08 4.41
N ASP A 268 24.77 -8.16 5.25
CA ASP A 268 23.38 -8.40 4.80
C ASP A 268 22.89 -7.33 3.82
N ARG A 269 22.29 -7.80 2.72
CA ARG A 269 21.82 -7.00 1.58
C ARG A 269 20.32 -6.72 1.70
N LEU A 270 19.95 -5.49 2.02
CA LEU A 270 18.58 -5.08 2.30
C LEU A 270 18.01 -4.34 1.09
N GLN A 271 16.99 -4.88 0.43
CA GLN A 271 16.31 -4.23 -0.70
C GLN A 271 14.91 -3.77 -0.31
N LEU A 272 14.60 -2.49 -0.55
CA LEU A 272 13.28 -1.90 -0.29
C LEU A 272 12.45 -1.96 -1.59
N ALA A 273 11.51 -2.90 -1.69
CA ALA A 273 10.87 -3.36 -2.94
C ALA A 273 11.84 -4.00 -3.94
N THR A 274 11.41 -5.11 -4.55
CA THR A 274 12.05 -5.64 -5.77
C THR A 274 12.13 -4.54 -6.83
N GLY A 275 13.31 -4.35 -7.44
CA GLY A 275 13.61 -3.24 -8.35
C GLY A 275 13.86 -1.88 -7.69
N GLY A 276 13.61 -1.76 -6.37
CA GLY A 276 13.93 -0.58 -5.57
C GLY A 276 15.37 -0.57 -5.03
N PRO A 277 15.72 0.44 -4.20
CA PRO A 277 17.08 0.66 -3.72
C PRO A 277 17.56 -0.45 -2.80
N ILE A 278 18.88 -0.67 -2.83
CA ILE A 278 19.56 -1.74 -2.10
C ILE A 278 20.61 -1.13 -1.17
N PHE A 279 20.58 -1.54 0.08
CA PHE A 279 21.53 -1.19 1.12
C PHE A 279 22.33 -2.43 1.53
N ARG A 280 23.57 -2.24 2.00
CA ARG A 280 24.30 -3.24 2.78
C ARG A 280 24.33 -2.80 4.23
N PHE A 281 23.97 -3.69 5.15
CA PHE A 281 24.27 -3.54 6.57
C PHE A 281 25.75 -3.81 6.81
N ALA A 282 26.43 -2.91 7.52
CA ALA A 282 27.83 -3.07 7.90
C ALA A 282 27.99 -2.88 9.41
N HIS A 283 28.47 -3.92 10.10
CA HIS A 283 28.75 -3.85 11.55
C HIS A 283 30.25 -3.63 11.78
N PRO A 284 30.69 -2.51 12.39
CA PRO A 284 32.11 -2.18 12.56
C PRO A 284 32.85 -3.00 13.64
N ALA A 285 32.36 -4.23 13.91
CA ALA A 285 33.00 -5.19 14.83
C ALA A 285 33.53 -6.44 14.09
N SER A 286 33.21 -6.61 12.81
CA SER A 286 33.53 -7.79 11.98
C SER A 286 34.37 -7.40 10.77
N ALA A 287 35.53 -6.79 11.01
CA ALA A 287 36.55 -6.57 9.98
C ALA A 287 37.63 -7.66 10.08
N PRO A 288 37.68 -8.65 9.16
CA PRO A 288 38.84 -9.51 8.99
C PRO A 288 40.06 -8.67 8.60
N LEU A 289 41.21 -8.94 9.22
CA LEU A 289 42.47 -8.21 9.02
C LEU A 289 43.20 -8.60 7.72
N GLU A 290 42.49 -8.73 6.59
CA GLU A 290 43.11 -9.17 5.33
C GLU A 290 42.40 -8.64 4.05
N ALA A 291 42.61 -7.36 3.73
CA ALA A 291 42.11 -6.74 2.48
C ALA A 291 42.96 -5.55 1.97
N ARG A 292 44.30 -5.65 2.01
CA ARG A 292 45.23 -4.60 1.51
C ARG A 292 46.20 -5.05 0.40
N ALA A 293 45.71 -5.73 -0.64
CA ALA A 293 46.32 -5.72 -1.99
C ALA A 293 45.49 -6.50 -3.03
N ALA A 294 44.89 -5.82 -4.02
CA ALA A 294 44.52 -6.41 -5.33
C ALA A 294 44.19 -5.31 -6.35
N THR A 295 45.12 -5.00 -7.27
CA THR A 295 44.89 -4.12 -8.42
C THR A 295 44.10 -4.89 -9.50
N PRO A 296 43.12 -4.29 -10.22
CA PRO A 296 42.26 -5.03 -11.13
C PRO A 296 42.96 -5.47 -12.43
N THR A 297 43.06 -6.79 -12.63
CA THR A 297 43.58 -7.38 -13.87
C THR A 297 42.46 -7.68 -14.87
N ARG A 298 42.48 -7.02 -16.03
CA ARG A 298 41.68 -7.44 -17.20
C ARG A 298 42.23 -8.75 -17.75
N LEU A 299 41.34 -9.67 -18.13
CA LEU A 299 41.64 -10.68 -19.16
C LEU A 299 40.54 -10.72 -20.22
N ARG A 300 40.94 -11.12 -21.44
CA ARG A 300 40.07 -11.30 -22.61
C ARG A 300 39.42 -12.68 -22.57
N GLY A 301 38.26 -12.80 -23.22
CA GLY A 301 37.57 -14.08 -23.38
C GLY A 301 38.19 -14.98 -24.45
N SER A 302 37.51 -16.10 -24.70
CA SER A 302 37.79 -17.07 -25.75
C SER A 302 36.54 -17.30 -26.60
N GLU A 303 36.70 -17.26 -27.92
CA GLU A 303 35.68 -17.70 -28.88
C GLU A 303 35.65 -19.23 -28.95
N LEU A 304 34.52 -19.82 -29.37
CA LEU A 304 34.53 -21.16 -29.96
C LEU A 304 33.35 -21.40 -30.93
N SER A 305 33.71 -21.67 -32.19
CA SER A 305 32.96 -22.40 -33.23
C SER A 305 31.48 -22.05 -33.51
N LYS A 306 31.23 -21.52 -34.72
CA LYS A 306 29.95 -21.66 -35.43
C LYS A 306 29.79 -23.07 -36.00
N SER A 307 28.57 -23.61 -36.02
CA SER A 307 28.18 -24.67 -36.98
C SER A 307 26.68 -24.61 -37.29
N ASP A 308 26.36 -24.68 -38.58
CA ASP A 308 25.02 -24.61 -39.19
C ASP A 308 25.20 -25.06 -40.67
N PRO A 309 24.18 -25.48 -41.44
CA PRO A 309 22.79 -25.75 -41.05
C PRO A 309 22.24 -27.10 -41.56
N LYS A 310 20.99 -27.45 -41.19
CA LYS A 310 19.92 -27.76 -42.16
C LYS A 310 18.52 -27.94 -41.55
N ILE A 311 17.52 -27.68 -42.39
CA ILE A 311 16.10 -27.52 -42.07
C ILE A 311 15.37 -28.87 -42.04
N GLY A 312 14.46 -29.07 -41.08
CA GLY A 312 13.52 -30.19 -41.05
C GLY A 312 12.30 -29.91 -40.16
N LEU A 313 11.11 -29.74 -40.77
CA LEU A 313 9.85 -29.40 -40.08
C LEU A 313 9.39 -30.53 -39.14
N ARG A 314 9.51 -30.34 -37.81
CA ARG A 314 8.76 -31.12 -36.79
C ARG A 314 8.41 -30.27 -35.57
N THR A 315 7.15 -30.30 -35.18
CA THR A 315 6.64 -29.67 -33.95
C THR A 315 7.22 -30.37 -32.71
N ILE A 316 8.03 -29.66 -31.92
CA ILE A 316 8.57 -30.18 -30.66
C ILE A 316 7.53 -29.99 -29.56
N ILE A 317 6.61 -30.95 -29.44
CA ILE A 317 5.77 -31.08 -28.25
C ILE A 317 6.61 -31.74 -27.16
N ALA A 318 6.94 -30.99 -26.11
CA ALA A 318 7.53 -31.54 -24.89
C ALA A 318 6.49 -32.38 -24.13
N ARG A 319 6.29 -33.64 -24.58
CA ARG A 319 5.45 -34.62 -23.89
C ARG A 319 6.09 -35.01 -22.56
N SER A 320 5.73 -34.30 -21.49
CA SER A 320 5.93 -34.82 -20.14
C SER A 320 5.23 -36.18 -20.01
N GLN A 321 5.89 -37.13 -19.35
CA GLN A 321 5.45 -38.52 -19.32
C GLN A 321 4.25 -38.70 -18.38
N THR A 322 3.29 -39.53 -18.79
CA THR A 322 2.09 -39.84 -18.00
C THR A 322 2.40 -40.81 -16.88
N GLU A 323 2.80 -40.30 -15.71
CA GLU A 323 2.95 -41.11 -14.50
C GLU A 323 2.09 -40.56 -13.34
N GLN A 324 1.10 -41.38 -12.97
CA GLN A 324 0.68 -41.72 -11.59
C GLN A 324 0.19 -40.61 -10.61
N LYS A 325 -0.89 -40.93 -9.89
CA LYS A 325 -1.50 -40.06 -8.86
C LYS A 325 -0.51 -39.77 -7.72
N THR A 326 -0.04 -38.54 -7.62
CA THR A 326 0.70 -38.01 -6.46
C THR A 326 -0.16 -36.99 -5.68
N PRO A 327 -0.23 -37.03 -4.34
CA PRO A 327 -0.92 -36.01 -3.56
C PRO A 327 -0.17 -34.67 -3.55
N PHE A 328 -0.90 -33.56 -3.77
CA PHE A 328 -0.57 -32.17 -3.43
C PHE A 328 0.92 -31.76 -3.27
N ALA A 329 1.70 -31.91 -4.35
CA ALA A 329 3.02 -31.26 -4.49
C ALA A 329 2.88 -29.75 -4.77
N ALA A 330 2.29 -28.99 -3.83
CA ALA A 330 1.86 -27.61 -4.04
C ALA A 330 2.89 -26.53 -3.69
N THR A 331 3.99 -26.87 -3.00
CA THR A 331 4.83 -25.87 -2.31
C THR A 331 6.23 -25.64 -2.88
N ASN A 332 6.64 -26.28 -3.99
CA ASN A 332 8.01 -26.14 -4.52
C ASN A 332 8.40 -24.69 -4.91
N ASN A 333 7.42 -23.81 -5.14
CA ASN A 333 7.64 -22.40 -5.47
C ASN A 333 7.30 -21.43 -4.31
N ALA A 334 6.76 -21.90 -3.19
CA ALA A 334 6.31 -21.04 -2.09
C ALA A 334 7.47 -20.69 -1.15
N GLN A 335 7.53 -19.44 -0.66
CA GLN A 335 8.63 -19.02 0.20
C GLN A 335 8.35 -19.43 1.66
N LEU A 336 9.24 -20.25 2.25
CA LEU A 336 9.23 -20.52 3.69
C LEU A 336 9.42 -19.21 4.47
N LEU A 337 8.54 -18.94 5.44
CA LEU A 337 8.65 -17.81 6.36
C LEU A 337 9.30 -18.21 7.67
N PHE A 338 8.74 -19.21 8.35
CA PHE A 338 9.21 -19.74 9.64
C PHE A 338 8.54 -21.08 9.96
N GLU A 339 9.07 -21.75 10.98
CA GLU A 339 8.47 -22.90 11.63
C GLU A 339 7.99 -22.52 13.04
N ARG A 340 6.90 -23.14 13.51
CA ARG A 340 6.37 -22.93 14.86
C ARG A 340 5.96 -24.23 15.52
N ARG A 341 6.54 -24.52 16.68
CA ARG A 341 6.21 -25.70 17.50
C ARG A 341 5.15 -25.36 18.54
N PHE A 342 4.51 -26.40 19.08
CA PHE A 342 3.54 -26.27 20.16
C PHE A 342 4.22 -25.99 21.52
N ASP A 343 5.47 -26.40 21.72
CA ASP A 343 6.31 -26.07 22.88
C ASP A 343 5.60 -26.27 24.24
N GLY A 344 4.83 -27.36 24.36
CA GLY A 344 4.07 -27.73 25.55
C GLY A 344 2.65 -27.15 25.64
N LYS A 345 2.26 -26.22 24.74
CA LYS A 345 0.88 -25.74 24.62
C LYS A 345 -0.03 -26.81 23.99
N GLN A 346 -1.31 -26.79 24.38
CA GLN A 346 -2.35 -27.58 23.71
C GLN A 346 -2.85 -26.90 22.44
N ASP A 347 -2.76 -25.58 22.34
CA ASP A 347 -3.17 -24.82 21.16
C ASP A 347 -2.21 -23.69 20.80
N LEU A 348 -2.25 -23.33 19.52
CA LEU A 348 -1.52 -22.21 18.92
C LEU A 348 -2.54 -21.32 18.19
N SER A 349 -2.47 -20.03 18.48
CA SER A 349 -3.30 -19.00 17.87
C SER A 349 -2.72 -18.50 16.54
N VAL A 350 -3.57 -18.29 15.54
CA VAL A 350 -3.17 -17.82 14.19
C VAL A 350 -3.98 -16.57 13.84
N GLY A 351 -3.30 -15.49 13.46
CA GLY A 351 -3.98 -14.24 13.13
C GLY A 351 -3.03 -13.10 12.76
N ARG A 352 -3.59 -11.92 12.48
CA ARG A 352 -2.81 -10.73 12.09
C ARG A 352 -2.23 -9.97 13.29
N GLY A 353 -2.84 -10.10 14.47
CA GLY A 353 -2.38 -9.37 15.67
C GLY A 353 -1.09 -9.93 16.26
N PRO A 354 -0.27 -9.09 16.92
CA PRO A 354 1.02 -9.50 17.49
C PRO A 354 0.88 -10.41 18.72
N GLU A 355 -0.33 -10.59 19.24
CA GLU A 355 -0.61 -11.51 20.35
C GLU A 355 -0.83 -12.97 19.93
N ASN A 356 -0.81 -13.28 18.62
CA ASN A 356 -0.99 -14.64 18.13
C ASN A 356 0.35 -15.39 18.04
N ASP A 357 0.34 -16.71 18.26
CA ASP A 357 1.53 -17.55 18.17
C ASP A 357 2.10 -17.66 16.76
N ILE A 358 1.23 -17.59 15.75
CA ILE A 358 1.54 -17.55 14.33
C ILE A 358 0.95 -16.25 13.79
N GLN A 359 1.78 -15.20 13.76
CA GLN A 359 1.41 -13.90 13.18
C GLN A 359 1.55 -13.93 11.65
N LEU A 360 0.49 -13.51 10.95
CA LEU A 360 0.42 -13.42 9.48
C LEU A 360 0.00 -12.00 9.05
N ASP A 361 0.83 -11.27 8.31
CA ASP A 361 0.68 -9.83 8.08
C ASP A 361 -0.41 -9.42 7.06
N GLY A 362 -1.08 -10.39 6.42
CA GLY A 362 -2.03 -10.13 5.34
C GLY A 362 -3.28 -9.33 5.75
N LEU A 363 -3.62 -8.28 5.00
CA LEU A 363 -4.79 -7.40 5.26
C LEU A 363 -6.17 -8.09 5.18
N LEU A 364 -6.22 -9.29 4.59
CA LEU A 364 -7.39 -10.16 4.52
C LEU A 364 -7.51 -11.08 5.75
N ILE A 365 -6.54 -11.04 6.66
CA ILE A 365 -6.45 -11.90 7.83
C ILE A 365 -7.00 -11.15 9.04
N SER A 366 -7.99 -11.75 9.70
CA SER A 366 -8.55 -11.21 10.93
C SER A 366 -7.55 -11.26 12.07
N LYS A 367 -7.63 -10.27 12.98
CA LYS A 367 -6.75 -10.14 14.15
C LYS A 367 -6.53 -11.49 14.85
N HIS A 368 -7.60 -12.24 15.07
CA HIS A 368 -7.58 -13.68 15.31
C HIS A 368 -8.32 -14.34 14.14
N HIS A 369 -7.74 -15.39 13.54
CA HIS A 369 -8.26 -16.01 12.31
C HIS A 369 -8.53 -17.50 12.48
N ALA A 370 -7.60 -18.23 13.09
CA ALA A 370 -7.70 -19.67 13.30
C ALA A 370 -7.06 -20.09 14.62
N ARG A 371 -7.36 -21.31 15.07
CA ARG A 371 -6.64 -21.98 16.15
C ARG A 371 -6.21 -23.36 15.67
N LEU A 372 -4.95 -23.71 15.91
CA LEU A 372 -4.40 -25.04 15.72
C LEU A 372 -4.32 -25.71 17.09
N ILE A 373 -4.87 -26.92 17.22
CA ILE A 373 -5.05 -27.63 18.49
C ILE A 373 -4.33 -28.97 18.39
N ASN A 374 -3.33 -29.19 19.25
CA ASN A 374 -2.63 -30.47 19.34
C ASN A 374 -3.45 -31.46 20.17
N THR A 375 -3.82 -32.59 19.58
CA THR A 375 -4.62 -33.64 20.24
C THR A 375 -3.91 -34.99 20.15
N ALA A 376 -4.34 -35.96 20.96
CA ALA A 376 -3.84 -37.34 20.87
C ALA A 376 -4.13 -38.03 19.51
N GLN A 377 -4.95 -37.43 18.64
CA GLN A 377 -5.23 -37.90 17.27
C GLN A 377 -4.45 -37.11 16.20
N GLY A 378 -3.59 -36.16 16.58
CA GLY A 378 -2.91 -35.22 15.69
C GLY A 378 -3.41 -33.78 15.84
N VAL A 379 -2.97 -32.90 14.92
CA VAL A 379 -3.31 -31.48 14.96
C VAL A 379 -4.67 -31.25 14.30
N GLN A 380 -5.57 -30.57 15.00
CA GLN A 380 -6.84 -30.07 14.45
C GLN A 380 -6.76 -28.57 14.18
N ILE A 381 -7.51 -28.08 13.21
CA ILE A 381 -7.71 -26.65 12.95
C ILE A 381 -9.19 -26.26 13.09
N GLU A 382 -9.44 -25.10 13.68
CA GLU A 382 -10.75 -24.43 13.71
C GLU A 382 -10.63 -22.98 13.19
N ASP A 383 -11.67 -22.52 12.48
CA ASP A 383 -11.84 -21.10 12.11
C ASP A 383 -12.34 -20.32 13.34
N ALA A 384 -11.68 -19.22 13.68
CA ALA A 384 -11.95 -18.44 14.89
C ALA A 384 -13.05 -17.37 14.72
N GLY A 385 -13.93 -17.51 13.72
CA GLY A 385 -14.90 -16.48 13.34
C GLY A 385 -14.31 -15.45 12.36
N SER A 386 -13.42 -15.92 11.48
CA SER A 386 -12.66 -15.08 10.56
C SER A 386 -13.53 -14.37 9.52
N THR A 387 -13.04 -13.25 8.99
CA THR A 387 -13.75 -12.52 7.91
C THR A 387 -13.74 -13.29 6.58
N ASN A 388 -12.69 -14.07 6.29
CA ASN A 388 -12.41 -14.60 4.94
C ASN A 388 -12.30 -16.14 4.84
N GLY A 389 -12.33 -16.86 5.96
CA GLY A 389 -12.34 -18.32 6.02
C GLY A 389 -10.95 -18.97 6.10
N VAL A 390 -10.86 -19.99 6.94
CA VAL A 390 -9.82 -21.03 6.86
C VAL A 390 -10.23 -22.10 5.84
N TYR A 391 -9.28 -22.60 5.06
CA TYR A 391 -9.49 -23.68 4.10
C TYR A 391 -8.46 -24.81 4.32
N VAL A 392 -8.85 -26.06 4.06
CA VAL A 392 -7.95 -27.24 4.04
C VAL A 392 -8.16 -27.98 2.73
N ASN A 393 -7.08 -28.13 1.95
CA ASN A 393 -7.10 -28.59 0.56
C ASN A 393 -8.16 -27.82 -0.28
N GLY A 394 -8.21 -26.50 -0.06
CA GLY A 394 -9.17 -25.57 -0.66
C GLY A 394 -10.64 -25.74 -0.25
N GLY A 395 -10.99 -26.73 0.58
CA GLY A 395 -12.33 -26.85 1.18
C GLY A 395 -12.45 -26.02 2.45
N ARG A 396 -13.48 -25.16 2.57
CA ARG A 396 -13.66 -24.27 3.73
C ARG A 396 -13.90 -25.07 5.02
N VAL A 397 -13.22 -24.68 6.10
CA VAL A 397 -13.38 -25.28 7.43
C VAL A 397 -14.68 -24.80 8.08
N SER A 398 -15.39 -25.75 8.73
CA SER A 398 -16.59 -25.51 9.52
C SER A 398 -16.48 -26.33 10.80
N GLY A 399 -16.28 -25.67 11.95
CA GLY A 399 -15.93 -26.34 13.20
C GLY A 399 -14.47 -26.80 13.23
N ARG A 400 -14.19 -27.95 13.87
CA ARG A 400 -12.85 -28.56 13.95
C ARG A 400 -12.63 -29.57 12.84
N ARG A 401 -11.45 -29.53 12.22
CA ARG A 401 -11.00 -30.49 11.21
C ARG A 401 -9.60 -31.00 11.56
N LEU A 402 -9.37 -32.31 11.54
CA LEU A 402 -8.04 -32.89 11.64
C LEU A 402 -7.22 -32.52 10.39
N VAL A 403 -5.93 -32.24 10.57
CA VAL A 403 -4.98 -31.86 9.52
C VAL A 403 -3.87 -32.90 9.45
N GLN A 404 -3.72 -33.52 8.27
CA GLN A 404 -2.68 -34.51 7.99
C GLN A 404 -1.36 -33.85 7.52
N SER A 405 -0.29 -34.61 7.28
CA SER A 405 1.04 -34.03 6.94
C SER A 405 1.15 -33.62 5.46
N GLU A 406 0.29 -34.24 4.66
CA GLU A 406 0.00 -33.98 3.25
C GLU A 406 -1.06 -32.87 3.05
N ASP A 407 -1.78 -32.46 4.10
CA ASP A 407 -2.81 -31.43 4.01
C ASP A 407 -2.20 -30.02 3.86
N VAL A 408 -2.84 -29.23 2.99
CA VAL A 408 -2.53 -27.83 2.74
C VAL A 408 -3.59 -26.97 3.43
N VAL A 409 -3.25 -26.37 4.56
CA VAL A 409 -4.06 -25.31 5.19
C VAL A 409 -3.81 -24.00 4.44
N GLN A 410 -4.86 -23.30 4.05
CA GLN A 410 -4.75 -21.97 3.43
C GLN A 410 -5.50 -20.92 4.27
N ILE A 411 -4.82 -19.82 4.55
CA ILE A 411 -5.34 -18.65 5.27
C ILE A 411 -4.97 -17.41 4.45
N GLY A 412 -5.91 -16.90 3.65
CA GLY A 412 -5.64 -15.86 2.66
C GLY A 412 -4.52 -16.28 1.69
N PRO A 413 -3.45 -15.48 1.51
CA PRO A 413 -2.32 -15.81 0.64
C PRO A 413 -1.19 -16.58 1.34
N PHE A 414 -1.43 -17.16 2.53
CA PHE A 414 -0.46 -17.98 3.25
C PHE A 414 -0.88 -19.45 3.24
N VAL A 415 0.10 -20.33 3.11
CA VAL A 415 -0.06 -21.78 3.24
C VAL A 415 0.61 -22.24 4.53
N LEU A 416 -0.12 -23.00 5.33
CA LEU A 416 0.41 -23.66 6.52
C LEU A 416 0.40 -25.17 6.26
N ARG A 417 1.45 -25.86 6.70
CA ARG A 417 1.54 -27.32 6.69
C ARG A 417 1.88 -27.83 8.08
N VAL A 418 1.28 -28.94 8.49
CA VAL A 418 1.65 -29.64 9.72
C VAL A 418 2.75 -30.64 9.38
N ASP A 419 3.88 -30.56 10.07
CA ASP A 419 4.98 -31.52 9.94
C ASP A 419 5.27 -32.11 11.33
N PRO A 420 4.85 -33.36 11.63
CA PRO A 420 4.91 -33.92 12.99
C PRO A 420 6.25 -33.82 13.74
N PRO A 421 7.44 -33.90 13.09
CA PRO A 421 8.73 -33.70 13.77
C PRO A 421 9.07 -32.22 14.02
N SER A 422 8.59 -31.31 13.17
CA SER A 422 9.08 -29.93 13.09
C SER A 422 8.10 -28.89 13.63
N GLY A 423 6.79 -29.19 13.62
CA GLY A 423 5.71 -28.33 14.10
C GLY A 423 4.74 -27.94 13.00
N ILE A 424 4.50 -26.63 12.85
CA ILE A 424 3.73 -26.02 11.77
C ILE A 424 4.67 -25.17 10.94
N VAL A 425 4.72 -25.44 9.63
CA VAL A 425 5.58 -24.77 8.67
C VAL A 425 4.73 -23.74 7.90
N VAL A 426 5.18 -22.48 7.84
CA VAL A 426 4.41 -21.36 7.27
C VAL A 426 5.07 -20.85 6.00
N PHE A 427 4.30 -20.72 4.92
CA PHE A 427 4.75 -20.28 3.60
C PHE A 427 3.97 -19.07 3.10
N ASP A 428 4.66 -18.13 2.45
CA ASP A 428 4.08 -17.01 1.70
C ASP A 428 3.99 -17.35 0.21
N THR A 429 2.84 -17.10 -0.41
CA THR A 429 2.64 -17.29 -1.85
C THR A 429 2.54 -15.98 -2.65
N ARG A 430 2.58 -14.81 -1.99
CA ARG A 430 2.32 -13.49 -2.60
C ARG A 430 3.30 -13.14 -3.72
N SER A 431 4.59 -13.31 -3.50
CA SER A 431 5.67 -12.99 -4.47
C SER A 431 5.98 -14.13 -5.47
N LYS A 432 5.20 -15.22 -5.43
CA LYS A 432 5.46 -16.47 -6.15
C LYS A 432 4.20 -17.06 -6.81
N THR A 433 3.21 -16.22 -7.12
CA THR A 433 1.94 -16.66 -7.72
C THR A 433 2.11 -16.98 -9.22
N ARG A 434 2.29 -18.27 -9.53
CA ARG A 434 2.30 -18.87 -10.88
C ARG A 434 0.86 -19.22 -11.30
N ILE A 435 0.55 -19.13 -12.59
CA ILE A 435 -0.71 -19.63 -13.16
C ILE A 435 -0.47 -20.51 -14.40
N ASP A 436 -1.05 -21.71 -14.39
CA ASP A 436 -0.97 -22.70 -15.47
C ASP A 436 -2.36 -22.96 -16.06
N ALA A 437 -2.53 -22.73 -17.36
CA ALA A 437 -3.69 -23.20 -18.11
C ALA A 437 -3.35 -24.52 -18.81
N ILE A 438 -4.21 -25.52 -18.66
CA ILE A 438 -4.02 -26.87 -19.20
C ILE A 438 -5.25 -27.28 -20.02
N ALA A 439 -5.09 -27.34 -21.34
CA ALA A 439 -6.09 -27.76 -22.32
C ALA A 439 -7.45 -27.03 -22.20
N ILE A 440 -7.43 -25.74 -21.84
CA ILE A 440 -8.68 -25.00 -21.61
C ILE A 440 -9.41 -24.77 -22.93
N THR A 441 -10.65 -25.23 -22.95
CA THR A 441 -11.54 -25.19 -24.12
C THR A 441 -12.90 -24.71 -23.64
N GLU A 442 -13.48 -23.76 -24.36
CA GLU A 442 -14.78 -23.18 -24.02
C GLU A 442 -15.70 -23.20 -25.23
N SER A 443 -16.91 -23.74 -25.07
CA SER A 443 -17.88 -23.93 -26.14
C SER A 443 -19.25 -23.38 -25.73
N VAL A 444 -19.84 -22.54 -26.58
CA VAL A 444 -21.21 -22.06 -26.39
C VAL A 444 -22.15 -22.75 -27.37
N ALA A 445 -23.21 -23.35 -26.83
CA ALA A 445 -24.30 -23.91 -27.61
C ALA A 445 -25.07 -22.77 -28.32
N GLN A 446 -25.24 -22.91 -29.63
CA GLN A 446 -25.99 -21.98 -30.47
C GLN A 446 -27.28 -22.66 -30.96
N PRO A 447 -28.48 -22.16 -30.56
CA PRO A 447 -29.76 -22.73 -30.99
C PRO A 447 -29.84 -22.86 -32.52
N GLY A 448 -29.95 -24.09 -33.01
CA GLY A 448 -30.01 -24.40 -34.44
C GLY A 448 -28.69 -24.28 -35.22
N ARG A 449 -27.54 -24.01 -34.57
CA ARG A 449 -26.21 -23.96 -35.22
C ARG A 449 -25.14 -24.87 -34.61
N GLY A 450 -25.45 -25.65 -33.58
CA GLY A 450 -24.51 -26.57 -32.92
C GLY A 450 -23.77 -25.90 -31.76
N SER A 451 -22.45 -26.06 -31.67
CA SER A 451 -21.62 -25.40 -30.65
C SER A 451 -20.45 -24.65 -31.30
N ARG A 452 -20.26 -23.37 -30.90
CA ARG A 452 -19.11 -22.55 -31.31
C ARG A 452 -18.04 -22.59 -30.22
N ARG A 453 -16.83 -23.03 -30.56
CA ARG A 453 -15.67 -22.89 -29.66
C ARG A 453 -15.27 -21.41 -29.59
N LEU A 454 -15.06 -20.92 -28.37
CA LEU A 454 -14.60 -19.57 -28.06
C LEU A 454 -13.16 -19.57 -27.51
N LEU A 455 -12.74 -20.69 -26.90
CA LEU A 455 -11.35 -21.10 -26.68
C LEU A 455 -11.22 -22.55 -27.14
N ASP A 456 -10.08 -22.93 -27.73
CA ASP A 456 -9.84 -24.26 -28.29
C ASP A 456 -8.42 -24.76 -27.94
N ASP A 457 -8.33 -25.70 -26.99
CA ASP A 457 -7.12 -26.37 -26.50
C ASP A 457 -5.94 -25.44 -26.12
N ILE A 458 -6.22 -24.36 -25.39
CA ILE A 458 -5.17 -23.45 -24.92
C ILE A 458 -4.42 -24.07 -23.74
N SER A 459 -3.09 -24.15 -23.84
CA SER A 459 -2.19 -24.51 -22.76
C SER A 459 -1.02 -23.52 -22.67
N LEU A 460 -0.79 -22.91 -21.51
CA LEU A 460 0.29 -21.95 -21.26
C LEU A 460 0.59 -21.86 -19.76
N ALA A 461 1.82 -21.45 -19.42
CA ALA A 461 2.25 -21.23 -18.03
C ALA A 461 2.86 -19.83 -17.89
N ILE A 462 2.32 -19.03 -16.97
CA ILE A 462 2.83 -17.70 -16.65
C ILE A 462 3.55 -17.79 -15.32
N GLU A 463 4.84 -17.44 -15.34
CA GLU A 463 5.71 -17.53 -14.17
C GLU A 463 5.47 -16.35 -13.22
N PRO A 464 5.84 -16.49 -11.93
CA PRO A 464 5.64 -15.43 -10.97
C PRO A 464 6.37 -14.15 -11.34
N ASN A 465 5.65 -13.03 -11.26
CA ASN A 465 6.15 -11.67 -11.47
C ASN A 465 6.42 -11.28 -12.94
N GLU A 466 5.97 -12.08 -13.91
CA GLU A 466 5.92 -11.68 -15.32
C GLU A 466 4.81 -10.64 -15.57
N PHE A 467 5.10 -9.62 -16.39
CA PHE A 467 4.10 -8.75 -17.02
C PHE A 467 3.76 -9.31 -18.41
N VAL A 468 2.51 -9.76 -18.60
CA VAL A 468 2.08 -10.54 -19.77
C VAL A 468 1.03 -9.79 -20.58
N GLY A 469 1.30 -9.59 -21.88
CA GLY A 469 0.37 -8.99 -22.84
C GLY A 469 -0.42 -10.04 -23.62
N VAL A 470 -1.74 -10.05 -23.47
CA VAL A 470 -2.66 -10.86 -24.28
C VAL A 470 -3.06 -10.06 -25.53
N LEU A 471 -2.57 -10.51 -26.68
CA LEU A 471 -2.68 -9.88 -27.99
C LEU A 471 -3.56 -10.70 -28.94
N GLY A 472 -4.06 -10.05 -29.99
CA GLY A 472 -4.89 -10.65 -31.02
C GLY A 472 -6.08 -9.76 -31.40
N PRO A 473 -6.69 -9.96 -32.58
CA PRO A 473 -7.75 -9.10 -33.09
C PRO A 473 -9.05 -9.15 -32.26
N SER A 474 -10.05 -8.37 -32.66
CA SER A 474 -11.38 -8.46 -32.05
C SER A 474 -11.97 -9.86 -32.27
N GLY A 475 -12.71 -10.38 -31.29
CA GLY A 475 -13.25 -11.74 -31.33
C GLY A 475 -12.22 -12.88 -31.21
N ALA A 476 -10.91 -12.61 -31.09
CA ALA A 476 -9.87 -13.63 -31.02
C ALA A 476 -9.88 -14.51 -29.75
N GLY A 477 -10.72 -14.20 -28.76
CA GLY A 477 -10.85 -14.94 -27.50
C GLY A 477 -10.23 -14.24 -26.27
N LYS A 478 -9.59 -13.07 -26.43
CA LYS A 478 -8.85 -12.34 -25.36
C LYS A 478 -9.57 -12.29 -24.01
N SER A 479 -10.72 -11.63 -23.92
CA SER A 479 -11.47 -11.50 -22.67
C SER A 479 -12.14 -12.82 -22.22
N MET A 480 -12.27 -13.82 -23.10
CA MET A 480 -12.70 -15.16 -22.70
C MET A 480 -11.57 -15.91 -21.97
N LEU A 481 -10.33 -15.82 -22.47
CA LEU A 481 -9.14 -16.33 -21.78
C LEU A 481 -8.99 -15.65 -20.41
N MET A 482 -9.14 -14.32 -20.34
CA MET A 482 -9.10 -13.59 -19.06
C MET A 482 -10.13 -14.12 -18.05
N ASN A 483 -11.37 -14.34 -18.48
CA ASN A 483 -12.44 -14.83 -17.61
C ASN A 483 -12.32 -16.32 -17.20
N ALA A 484 -11.57 -17.12 -17.97
CA ALA A 484 -11.16 -18.46 -17.56
C ALA A 484 -10.04 -18.39 -16.50
N LEU A 485 -8.94 -17.68 -16.81
CA LEU A 485 -7.77 -17.56 -15.94
C LEU A 485 -8.05 -16.89 -14.59
N ASN A 486 -9.05 -16.00 -14.51
CA ASN A 486 -9.44 -15.32 -13.27
C ASN A 486 -10.57 -16.04 -12.48
N GLY A 487 -11.09 -17.16 -13.01
CA GLY A 487 -12.14 -17.95 -12.35
C GLY A 487 -13.57 -17.40 -12.44
N LYS A 488 -13.82 -16.29 -13.15
CA LYS A 488 -15.18 -15.75 -13.37
C LYS A 488 -16.07 -16.65 -14.23
N ARG A 489 -15.46 -17.47 -15.09
CA ARG A 489 -16.17 -18.41 -15.95
C ARG A 489 -15.41 -19.75 -15.98
N HIS A 490 -16.06 -20.79 -15.49
CA HIS A 490 -15.60 -22.16 -15.65
C HIS A 490 -15.59 -22.50 -17.15
N THR A 491 -14.49 -23.05 -17.65
CA THR A 491 -14.39 -23.51 -19.04
C THR A 491 -15.03 -24.88 -19.21
N THR A 492 -15.61 -25.12 -20.39
CA THR A 492 -16.26 -26.39 -20.79
C THR A 492 -15.35 -27.61 -20.56
N SER A 493 -14.05 -27.47 -20.78
CA SER A 493 -13.04 -28.44 -20.34
C SER A 493 -11.68 -27.78 -20.09
N GLY A 494 -10.70 -28.60 -19.68
CA GLY A 494 -9.38 -28.16 -19.23
C GLY A 494 -9.36 -27.81 -17.74
N ARG A 495 -8.23 -27.28 -17.26
CA ARG A 495 -8.02 -26.83 -15.88
C ARG A 495 -7.21 -25.54 -15.86
N VAL A 496 -7.41 -24.73 -14.82
CA VAL A 496 -6.52 -23.62 -14.47
C VAL A 496 -5.95 -23.92 -13.10
N LEU A 497 -4.63 -23.85 -12.93
CA LEU A 497 -3.96 -24.01 -11.64
C LEU A 497 -3.35 -22.68 -11.22
N ILE A 498 -3.45 -22.35 -9.93
CA ILE A 498 -2.68 -21.27 -9.31
C ILE A 498 -1.82 -21.90 -8.20
N ASN A 499 -0.50 -21.84 -8.33
CA ASN A 499 0.44 -22.55 -7.45
C ASN A 499 0.07 -24.04 -7.25
N ASN A 500 -0.20 -24.74 -8.36
CA ASN A 500 -0.69 -26.13 -8.42
C ASN A 500 -2.08 -26.40 -7.78
N LEU A 501 -2.74 -25.42 -7.17
CA LEU A 501 -4.11 -25.54 -6.65
C LEU A 501 -5.12 -25.27 -7.79
N GLU A 502 -6.07 -26.18 -8.02
CA GLU A 502 -7.02 -26.07 -9.14
C GLU A 502 -8.06 -24.97 -8.89
N LEU A 503 -8.08 -23.97 -9.77
CA LEU A 503 -8.81 -22.72 -9.57
C LEU A 503 -10.32 -22.95 -9.46
N TYR A 504 -10.89 -23.76 -10.35
CA TYR A 504 -12.34 -23.94 -10.43
C TYR A 504 -12.93 -24.67 -9.21
N GLN A 505 -12.19 -25.60 -8.60
CA GLN A 505 -12.58 -26.25 -7.34
C GLN A 505 -12.37 -25.36 -6.11
N HIS A 506 -11.50 -24.34 -6.20
CA HIS A 506 -11.00 -23.59 -5.03
C HIS A 506 -11.10 -22.06 -5.17
N VAL A 507 -12.05 -21.58 -5.98
CA VAL A 507 -12.29 -20.15 -6.25
C VAL A 507 -12.41 -19.35 -4.95
N ASP A 508 -13.08 -19.89 -3.91
CA ASP A 508 -13.33 -19.16 -2.66
C ASP A 508 -12.07 -18.80 -1.85
N SER A 509 -11.03 -19.63 -1.90
CA SER A 509 -9.74 -19.33 -1.27
C SER A 509 -8.82 -18.54 -2.20
N LEU A 510 -8.83 -18.85 -3.51
CA LEU A 510 -7.93 -18.24 -4.50
C LEU A 510 -8.35 -16.82 -4.93
N LYS A 511 -9.65 -16.49 -4.98
CA LYS A 511 -10.15 -15.15 -5.35
C LYS A 511 -9.61 -14.02 -4.48
N GLN A 512 -9.13 -14.33 -3.27
CA GLN A 512 -8.52 -13.39 -2.33
C GLN A 512 -7.17 -12.85 -2.83
N SER A 513 -6.46 -13.64 -3.63
CA SER A 513 -5.18 -13.29 -4.24
C SER A 513 -5.31 -12.66 -5.63
N ILE A 514 -6.53 -12.62 -6.20
CA ILE A 514 -6.81 -12.19 -7.58
C ILE A 514 -7.46 -10.79 -7.59
N GLY A 515 -6.87 -9.85 -8.33
CA GLY A 515 -7.50 -8.59 -8.70
C GLY A 515 -7.97 -8.61 -10.16
N TYR A 516 -9.08 -7.93 -10.47
CA TYR A 516 -9.57 -7.78 -11.84
C TYR A 516 -10.06 -6.36 -12.12
N VAL A 517 -9.39 -5.66 -13.04
CA VAL A 517 -9.83 -4.36 -13.55
C VAL A 517 -10.61 -4.58 -14.86
N PRO A 518 -11.94 -4.33 -14.89
CA PRO A 518 -12.74 -4.37 -16.12
C PRO A 518 -12.36 -3.27 -17.12
N GLN A 519 -12.82 -3.40 -18.36
CA GLN A 519 -12.72 -2.37 -19.40
C GLN A 519 -13.48 -1.09 -18.98
N ASP A 520 -14.72 -1.22 -18.49
CA ASP A 520 -15.51 -0.11 -17.97
C ASP A 520 -15.09 0.32 -16.55
N ASP A 521 -15.14 1.62 -16.27
CA ASP A 521 -14.88 2.20 -14.93
C ASP A 521 -16.05 1.93 -13.97
N ILE A 522 -16.15 0.72 -13.39
CA ILE A 522 -17.20 0.36 -12.40
C ILE A 522 -16.86 0.98 -11.02
N ILE A 523 -17.07 2.29 -10.88
CA ILE A 523 -16.80 3.06 -9.65
C ILE A 523 -17.90 4.08 -9.36
N HIS A 524 -18.24 4.29 -8.09
CA HIS A 524 -19.16 5.35 -7.66
C HIS A 524 -18.60 6.73 -8.05
N ARG A 525 -19.39 7.52 -8.78
CA ARG A 525 -18.93 8.78 -9.39
C ARG A 525 -19.22 10.01 -8.51
N GLU A 526 -20.07 9.82 -7.51
CA GLU A 526 -20.60 10.81 -6.58
C GLU A 526 -19.68 10.99 -5.35
N LEU A 527 -18.84 9.98 -5.09
CA LEU A 527 -17.88 9.95 -3.99
C LEU A 527 -16.57 10.65 -4.36
N THR A 528 -15.81 11.11 -3.36
CA THR A 528 -14.40 11.47 -3.55
C THR A 528 -13.55 10.22 -3.70
N VAL A 529 -12.37 10.31 -4.34
CA VAL A 529 -11.46 9.16 -4.50
C VAL A 529 -11.17 8.49 -3.15
N TYR A 530 -10.89 9.28 -2.11
CA TYR A 530 -10.72 8.77 -0.74
C TYR A 530 -11.95 8.02 -0.23
N ARG A 531 -13.17 8.55 -0.42
CA ARG A 531 -14.41 7.89 0.02
C ARG A 531 -14.68 6.59 -0.75
N THR A 532 -14.39 6.56 -2.06
CA THR A 532 -14.49 5.33 -2.88
C THR A 532 -13.53 4.25 -2.38
N LEU A 533 -12.25 4.59 -2.17
CA LEU A 533 -11.24 3.65 -1.70
C LEU A 533 -11.49 3.21 -0.25
N TYR A 534 -11.96 4.11 0.62
CA TYR A 534 -12.36 3.78 1.99
C TYR A 534 -13.57 2.84 2.03
N TYR A 535 -14.58 3.08 1.20
CA TYR A 535 -15.74 2.19 1.08
C TYR A 535 -15.33 0.78 0.64
N VAL A 536 -14.50 0.67 -0.41
CA VAL A 536 -13.96 -0.60 -0.89
C VAL A 536 -13.10 -1.30 0.18
N ALA A 537 -12.25 -0.56 0.90
CA ALA A 537 -11.45 -1.11 1.99
C ALA A 537 -12.32 -1.69 3.12
N ARG A 538 -13.41 -1.00 3.50
CA ARG A 538 -14.35 -1.49 4.52
C ARG A 538 -15.21 -2.67 4.08
N LEU A 539 -15.26 -3.00 2.78
CA LEU A 539 -15.92 -4.18 2.25
C LEU A 539 -14.98 -5.37 2.02
N ARG A 540 -13.74 -5.14 1.58
CA ARG A 540 -12.80 -6.20 1.18
C ARG A 540 -11.73 -6.57 2.22
N LEU A 541 -11.34 -5.63 3.10
CA LEU A 541 -10.35 -5.93 4.15
C LEU A 541 -11.02 -6.56 5.37
N SER A 542 -10.22 -7.16 6.26
CA SER A 542 -10.76 -7.76 7.48
C SER A 542 -11.45 -6.71 8.37
N ARG A 543 -12.53 -7.12 9.06
CA ARG A 543 -13.43 -6.20 9.80
C ARG A 543 -12.74 -5.44 10.94
N ASP A 544 -11.64 -5.98 11.44
CA ASP A 544 -10.79 -5.48 12.52
C ASP A 544 -9.67 -4.52 12.06
N VAL A 545 -9.49 -4.27 10.75
CA VAL A 545 -8.48 -3.32 10.28
C VAL A 545 -8.88 -1.89 10.70
N PRO A 546 -8.08 -1.20 11.55
CA PRO A 546 -8.45 0.08 12.13
C PRO A 546 -8.34 1.22 11.10
N ALA A 547 -9.11 2.29 11.31
CA ALA A 547 -9.29 3.36 10.33
C ALA A 547 -7.98 4.10 9.94
N ASN A 548 -6.99 4.14 10.83
CA ASN A 548 -5.66 4.71 10.56
C ASN A 548 -4.82 3.82 9.64
N GLU A 549 -4.87 2.50 9.79
CA GLU A 549 -4.22 1.54 8.89
C GLU A 549 -4.88 1.61 7.50
N ILE A 550 -6.20 1.75 7.44
CA ILE A 550 -6.94 1.99 6.19
C ILE A 550 -6.51 3.31 5.51
N ASP A 551 -6.36 4.41 6.24
CA ASP A 551 -5.88 5.69 5.67
C ASP A 551 -4.45 5.58 5.12
N GLN A 552 -3.59 4.82 5.81
CA GLN A 552 -2.24 4.50 5.34
C GLN A 552 -2.29 3.71 4.02
N ILE A 553 -3.02 2.60 3.96
CA ILE A 553 -3.18 1.75 2.75
C ILE A 553 -3.74 2.56 1.58
N ILE A 554 -4.80 3.35 1.79
CA ILE A 554 -5.38 4.23 0.76
C ILE A 554 -4.32 5.22 0.26
N SER A 555 -3.53 5.81 1.17
CA SER A 555 -2.48 6.75 0.79
C SER A 555 -1.33 6.08 0.04
N GLU A 556 -0.95 4.82 0.35
CA GLU A 556 0.02 4.06 -0.46
C GLU A 556 -0.51 3.82 -1.87
N VAL A 557 -1.76 3.38 -2.00
CA VAL A 557 -2.40 3.10 -3.29
C VAL A 557 -2.57 4.38 -4.12
N LEU A 558 -2.87 5.52 -3.48
CA LEU A 558 -2.93 6.83 -4.13
C LEU A 558 -1.56 7.35 -4.58
N ASP A 559 -0.48 7.07 -3.83
CA ASP A 559 0.89 7.36 -4.27
C ASP A 559 1.25 6.50 -5.49
N VAL A 560 1.06 5.17 -5.41
CA VAL A 560 1.37 4.20 -6.47
C VAL A 560 0.61 4.54 -7.76
N THR A 561 -0.68 4.85 -7.68
CA THR A 561 -1.49 5.22 -8.85
C THR A 561 -1.32 6.67 -9.31
N GLY A 562 -0.50 7.49 -8.64
CA GLY A 562 -0.29 8.90 -9.01
C GLY A 562 -1.55 9.77 -8.86
N LEU A 563 -2.32 9.53 -7.79
CA LEU A 563 -3.61 10.14 -7.48
C LEU A 563 -3.63 10.87 -6.12
N ALA A 564 -2.50 10.98 -5.40
CA ALA A 564 -2.41 11.69 -4.12
C ALA A 564 -3.01 13.11 -4.16
N ASP A 565 -2.67 13.92 -5.18
CA ASP A 565 -3.23 15.27 -5.40
C ASP A 565 -4.71 15.29 -5.87
N ARG A 566 -5.37 14.12 -5.92
CA ARG A 566 -6.78 13.94 -6.25
C ARG A 566 -7.57 13.19 -5.17
N ARG A 567 -6.95 12.89 -4.02
CA ARG A 567 -7.54 12.21 -2.86
C ARG A 567 -8.96 12.69 -2.53
N ASP A 568 -9.16 14.01 -2.44
CA ASP A 568 -10.42 14.61 -2.02
C ASP A 568 -11.29 15.14 -3.17
N VAL A 569 -10.94 14.83 -4.43
CA VAL A 569 -11.71 15.22 -5.62
C VAL A 569 -12.81 14.20 -5.90
N ILE A 570 -13.98 14.67 -6.35
CA ILE A 570 -15.13 13.81 -6.70
C ILE A 570 -14.84 13.05 -8.00
N VAL A 571 -15.11 11.75 -8.03
CA VAL A 571 -14.75 10.85 -9.14
C VAL A 571 -15.38 11.29 -10.49
N SER A 572 -16.57 11.89 -10.49
CA SER A 572 -17.20 12.48 -11.68
C SER A 572 -16.42 13.62 -12.32
N GLN A 573 -15.58 14.33 -11.55
CA GLN A 573 -14.78 15.48 -11.99
C GLN A 573 -13.40 15.08 -12.57
N LEU A 574 -13.07 13.79 -12.55
CA LEU A 574 -11.80 13.26 -13.04
C LEU A 574 -11.81 12.98 -14.54
N SER A 575 -10.67 13.20 -15.21
CA SER A 575 -10.48 12.80 -16.60
C SER A 575 -10.50 11.27 -16.77
N GLY A 576 -10.65 10.76 -18.00
CA GLY A 576 -10.70 9.31 -18.28
C GLY A 576 -9.53 8.56 -17.66
N GLY A 577 -8.29 8.93 -18.02
CA GLY A 577 -7.08 8.33 -17.45
C GLY A 577 -6.81 8.67 -15.97
N GLN A 578 -7.62 9.50 -15.32
CA GLN A 578 -7.64 9.64 -13.85
C GLN A 578 -8.63 8.65 -13.22
N ARG A 579 -9.87 8.56 -13.74
CA ARG A 579 -10.87 7.56 -13.29
C ARG A 579 -10.39 6.13 -13.48
N LYS A 580 -9.73 5.84 -14.61
CA LYS A 580 -9.16 4.51 -14.86
C LYS A 580 -8.11 4.13 -13.82
N ARG A 581 -7.31 5.10 -13.35
CA ARG A 581 -6.38 4.91 -12.22
C ARG A 581 -7.08 4.79 -10.87
N VAL A 582 -8.30 5.33 -10.70
CA VAL A 582 -9.16 5.02 -9.54
C VAL A 582 -9.70 3.59 -9.62
N SER A 583 -10.09 3.10 -10.81
CA SER A 583 -10.50 1.70 -11.00
C SER A 583 -9.35 0.72 -10.72
N ILE A 584 -8.13 1.04 -11.15
CA ILE A 584 -6.91 0.30 -10.77
C ILE A 584 -6.67 0.38 -9.25
N ALA A 585 -6.76 1.58 -8.65
CA ALA A 585 -6.59 1.76 -7.21
C ALA A 585 -7.57 0.90 -6.38
N VAL A 586 -8.82 0.77 -6.81
CA VAL A 586 -9.86 -0.05 -6.16
C VAL A 586 -9.44 -1.52 -6.01
N GLU A 587 -8.81 -2.11 -7.03
CA GLU A 587 -8.29 -3.49 -6.95
C GLU A 587 -6.99 -3.61 -6.13
N LEU A 588 -6.15 -2.57 -6.13
CA LEU A 588 -4.88 -2.57 -5.39
C LEU A 588 -5.06 -2.49 -3.86
N ILE A 589 -6.25 -2.11 -3.36
CA ILE A 589 -6.55 -2.02 -1.91
C ILE A 589 -6.32 -3.35 -1.18
N THR A 590 -6.60 -4.51 -1.80
CA THR A 590 -6.40 -5.83 -1.17
C THR A 590 -4.97 -6.37 -1.31
N LYS A 591 -4.06 -5.62 -1.95
CA LYS A 591 -2.69 -6.05 -2.32
C LYS A 591 -2.67 -7.45 -2.99
N PRO A 592 -3.46 -7.70 -4.06
CA PRO A 592 -3.49 -8.99 -4.76
C PRO A 592 -2.15 -9.35 -5.39
N SER A 593 -1.86 -10.65 -5.54
CA SER A 593 -0.63 -11.17 -6.14
C SER A 593 -0.75 -11.47 -7.64
N LEU A 594 -1.97 -11.72 -8.13
CA LEU A 594 -2.28 -11.91 -9.54
C LEU A 594 -3.29 -10.83 -9.98
N ILE A 595 -2.94 -10.03 -10.98
CA ILE A 595 -3.75 -8.88 -11.42
C ILE A 595 -4.11 -9.04 -12.90
N PHE A 596 -5.41 -9.12 -13.18
CA PHE A 596 -5.97 -9.14 -14.52
C PHE A 596 -6.49 -7.76 -14.91
N LEU A 597 -6.21 -7.33 -16.13
CA LEU A 597 -6.52 -5.99 -16.64
C LEU A 597 -7.15 -6.12 -18.04
N ASP A 598 -8.46 -5.91 -18.15
CA ASP A 598 -9.15 -6.00 -19.45
C ASP A 598 -9.18 -4.61 -20.13
N GLU A 599 -8.48 -4.49 -21.26
CA GLU A 599 -8.26 -3.29 -22.07
C GLU A 599 -8.05 -1.98 -21.25
N PRO A 600 -7.09 -1.96 -20.30
CA PRO A 600 -7.02 -0.93 -19.28
C PRO A 600 -6.59 0.46 -19.78
N THR A 601 -6.10 0.55 -21.02
CA THR A 601 -5.63 1.79 -21.66
C THR A 601 -6.53 2.25 -22.82
N SER A 602 -7.61 1.52 -23.11
CA SER A 602 -8.52 1.83 -24.23
C SER A 602 -9.17 3.22 -24.06
N GLY A 603 -9.19 4.00 -25.14
CA GLY A 603 -9.76 5.36 -25.16
C GLY A 603 -8.92 6.43 -24.45
N LEU A 604 -7.64 6.18 -24.15
CA LEU A 604 -6.73 7.16 -23.56
C LEU A 604 -5.79 7.81 -24.60
N ASP A 605 -5.19 8.95 -24.26
CA ASP A 605 -4.12 9.54 -25.07
C ASP A 605 -2.82 8.72 -24.93
N PRO A 606 -1.97 8.62 -25.98
CA PRO A 606 -0.77 7.77 -25.96
C PRO A 606 0.19 8.07 -24.79
N ALA A 607 0.33 9.35 -24.41
CA ALA A 607 1.20 9.73 -23.30
C ALA A 607 0.64 9.28 -21.95
N THR A 608 -0.68 9.24 -21.76
CA THR A 608 -1.33 8.71 -20.54
C THR A 608 -1.36 7.19 -20.53
N GLU A 609 -1.55 6.56 -21.69
CA GLU A 609 -1.38 5.12 -21.87
C GLU A 609 0.04 4.67 -21.47
N GLU A 610 1.11 5.30 -22.01
CA GLU A 610 2.49 4.90 -21.70
C GLU A 610 2.78 5.01 -20.19
N ARG A 611 2.23 6.03 -19.52
CA ARG A 611 2.30 6.20 -18.06
C ARG A 611 1.57 5.09 -17.29
N ILE A 612 0.45 4.59 -17.80
CA ILE A 612 -0.29 3.47 -17.19
C ILE A 612 0.40 2.13 -17.46
N MET A 613 0.96 1.92 -18.65
CA MET A 613 1.76 0.72 -18.95
C MET A 613 3.04 0.64 -18.11
N LYS A 614 3.70 1.79 -17.87
CA LYS A 614 4.83 1.90 -16.93
C LYS A 614 4.41 1.64 -15.47
N LEU A 615 3.20 2.04 -15.07
CA LEU A 615 2.65 1.69 -13.74
C LEU A 615 2.43 0.18 -13.61
N PHE A 616 1.85 -0.48 -14.62
CA PHE A 616 1.67 -1.94 -14.59
C PHE A 616 3.01 -2.70 -14.58
N ARG A 617 4.03 -2.21 -15.30
CA ARG A 617 5.40 -2.73 -15.21
C ARG A 617 5.94 -2.62 -13.78
N GLN A 618 5.83 -1.46 -13.13
CA GLN A 618 6.28 -1.25 -11.74
C GLN A 618 5.51 -2.11 -10.72
N ILE A 619 4.25 -2.47 -11.00
CA ILE A 619 3.47 -3.39 -10.17
C ILE A 619 3.93 -4.85 -10.38
N ALA A 620 4.30 -5.24 -11.61
CA ALA A 620 4.82 -6.58 -11.87
C ALA A 620 6.20 -6.78 -11.22
N GLU A 621 7.10 -5.84 -11.49
CA GLU A 621 8.44 -5.76 -10.89
C GLU A 621 8.41 -5.81 -9.36
N SER A 622 7.34 -5.32 -8.74
CA SER A 622 7.16 -5.33 -7.28
C SER A 622 6.53 -6.61 -6.71
N GLY A 623 6.67 -7.73 -7.41
CA GLY A 623 6.29 -9.04 -6.91
C GLY A 623 4.81 -9.39 -7.14
N ARG A 624 4.24 -9.03 -8.29
CA ARG A 624 2.92 -9.49 -8.75
C ARG A 624 3.01 -10.05 -10.16
N THR A 625 2.24 -11.07 -10.46
CA THR A 625 1.99 -11.49 -11.84
C THR A 625 0.89 -10.60 -12.43
N VAL A 626 1.14 -9.96 -13.57
CA VAL A 626 0.22 -8.98 -14.17
C VAL A 626 -0.13 -9.40 -15.59
N ILE A 627 -1.41 -9.61 -15.87
CA ILE A 627 -1.92 -10.10 -17.16
C ILE A 627 -2.88 -9.06 -17.73
N LEU A 628 -2.66 -8.64 -18.98
CA LEU A 628 -3.30 -7.47 -19.56
C LEU A 628 -3.73 -7.75 -21.02
N THR A 629 -4.99 -7.49 -21.37
CA THR A 629 -5.41 -7.45 -22.79
C THR A 629 -5.20 -6.04 -23.35
N THR A 630 -4.66 -5.93 -24.56
CA THR A 630 -4.55 -4.62 -25.24
C THR A 630 -4.50 -4.73 -26.75
N HIS A 631 -4.92 -3.64 -27.40
CA HIS A 631 -4.75 -3.38 -28.82
C HIS A 631 -3.57 -2.43 -29.12
N ALA A 632 -2.91 -1.86 -28.10
CA ALA A 632 -1.85 -0.87 -28.26
C ALA A 632 -0.47 -1.50 -28.54
N MET A 633 -0.06 -1.42 -29.80
CA MET A 633 1.11 -2.15 -30.33
C MET A 633 2.46 -1.52 -29.91
N GLU A 634 2.49 -0.23 -29.57
CA GLU A 634 3.73 0.48 -29.22
C GLU A 634 4.33 0.03 -27.87
N ASN A 635 3.47 -0.29 -26.90
CA ASN A 635 3.87 -0.59 -25.53
C ASN A 635 4.23 -2.07 -25.30
N VAL A 636 4.14 -2.91 -26.34
CA VAL A 636 4.39 -4.37 -26.26
C VAL A 636 5.81 -4.69 -25.78
N ARG A 637 6.77 -3.77 -26.01
CA ARG A 637 8.15 -3.80 -25.49
C ARG A 637 8.29 -3.79 -23.95
N LEU A 638 7.21 -3.55 -23.20
CA LEU A 638 7.21 -3.53 -21.73
C LEU A 638 6.83 -4.87 -21.11
N PHE A 639 6.25 -5.80 -21.87
CA PHE A 639 5.93 -7.14 -21.39
C PHE A 639 7.16 -8.05 -21.37
N ASP A 640 7.25 -8.92 -20.37
CA ASP A 640 8.21 -10.02 -20.37
C ASP A 640 7.73 -11.13 -21.34
N ARG A 641 6.41 -11.33 -21.45
CA ARG A 641 5.77 -12.31 -22.35
C ARG A 641 4.58 -11.75 -23.11
N VAL A 642 4.34 -12.28 -24.30
CA VAL A 642 3.11 -12.07 -25.07
C VAL A 642 2.40 -13.39 -25.35
N VAL A 643 1.07 -13.36 -25.20
CA VAL A 643 0.14 -14.44 -25.57
C VAL A 643 -0.56 -13.98 -26.84
N VAL A 644 -0.28 -14.59 -27.99
CA VAL A 644 -0.92 -14.25 -29.27
C VAL A 644 -2.09 -15.19 -29.52
N LEU A 645 -3.31 -14.65 -29.55
CA LEU A 645 -4.53 -15.40 -29.85
C LEU A 645 -5.08 -15.10 -31.24
N LEU A 646 -5.61 -16.13 -31.89
CA LEU A 646 -6.43 -15.99 -33.10
C LEU A 646 -7.57 -17.01 -33.06
N ARG A 647 -8.82 -16.55 -33.25
CA ARG A 647 -10.04 -17.38 -33.30
C ARG A 647 -10.16 -18.40 -32.14
N GLY A 648 -9.79 -18.00 -30.93
CA GLY A 648 -9.85 -18.85 -29.72
C GLY A 648 -8.66 -19.81 -29.54
N LYS A 649 -7.65 -19.76 -30.42
CA LYS A 649 -6.45 -20.60 -30.33
C LYS A 649 -5.23 -19.80 -29.88
N LEU A 650 -4.35 -20.46 -29.15
CA LEU A 650 -3.00 -19.98 -28.89
C LEU A 650 -2.14 -20.17 -30.15
N ILE A 651 -1.65 -19.06 -30.70
CA ILE A 651 -0.76 -19.07 -31.89
C ILE A 651 0.70 -19.00 -31.46
N PHE A 652 1.00 -18.20 -30.43
CA PHE A 652 2.34 -18.04 -29.90
C PHE A 652 2.31 -17.68 -28.40
N TYR A 653 3.31 -18.16 -27.66
CA TYR A 653 3.62 -17.71 -26.30
C TYR A 653 5.14 -17.65 -26.10
N GLY A 654 5.65 -16.52 -25.63
CA GLY A 654 7.09 -16.24 -25.50
C GLY A 654 7.34 -14.73 -25.34
N THR A 655 8.59 -14.28 -25.47
CA THR A 655 8.94 -12.85 -25.41
C THR A 655 8.41 -12.06 -26.62
N PRO A 656 8.33 -10.72 -26.55
CA PRO A 656 7.98 -9.88 -27.70
C PRO A 656 8.87 -10.08 -28.93
N THR A 657 10.17 -10.33 -28.77
CA THR A 657 11.10 -10.52 -29.90
C THR A 657 10.86 -11.85 -30.60
N GLU A 658 10.76 -12.95 -29.83
CA GLU A 658 10.47 -14.29 -30.37
C GLU A 658 9.11 -14.32 -31.12
N ALA A 659 8.12 -13.52 -30.68
CA ALA A 659 6.83 -13.39 -31.38
C ALA A 659 6.96 -12.77 -32.78
N LEU A 660 7.81 -11.74 -32.92
CA LEU A 660 8.10 -11.10 -34.20
C LEU A 660 8.84 -12.07 -35.14
N GLU A 661 9.84 -12.78 -34.62
CA GLU A 661 10.59 -13.79 -35.37
C GLU A 661 9.70 -14.95 -35.84
N PHE A 662 8.82 -15.47 -34.95
CA PHE A 662 7.88 -16.55 -35.25
C PHE A 662 6.87 -16.22 -36.35
N VAL A 663 6.36 -14.97 -36.38
CA VAL A 663 5.43 -14.50 -37.42
C VAL A 663 6.17 -13.96 -38.66
N GLY A 664 7.51 -13.85 -38.61
CA GLY A 664 8.30 -13.20 -39.66
C GLY A 664 7.92 -11.72 -39.85
N ALA A 665 7.64 -11.02 -38.75
CA ALA A 665 7.15 -9.65 -38.72
C ALA A 665 8.24 -8.64 -38.30
N ASN A 666 8.28 -7.49 -38.96
CA ASN A 666 9.29 -6.45 -38.71
C ASN A 666 8.97 -5.61 -37.45
N ASN A 667 7.71 -5.57 -37.03
CA ASN A 667 7.20 -4.87 -35.85
C ASN A 667 5.78 -5.39 -35.53
N PHE A 668 5.20 -4.93 -34.42
CA PHE A 668 3.88 -5.42 -33.99
C PHE A 668 2.71 -5.01 -34.89
N VAL A 669 2.83 -3.93 -35.68
CA VAL A 669 1.81 -3.56 -36.68
C VAL A 669 1.82 -4.56 -37.84
N ASP A 670 3.01 -4.90 -38.34
CA ASP A 670 3.21 -5.95 -39.34
C ASP A 670 2.74 -7.33 -38.83
N LEU A 671 2.97 -7.64 -37.54
CA LEU A 671 2.47 -8.86 -36.89
C LEU A 671 0.94 -8.92 -36.86
N TYR A 672 0.26 -7.83 -36.45
CA TYR A 672 -1.20 -7.78 -36.43
C TYR A 672 -1.78 -7.87 -37.86
N ASN A 673 -1.23 -7.12 -38.81
CA ASN A 673 -1.64 -7.19 -40.22
C ASN A 673 -1.50 -8.62 -40.79
N LYS A 674 -0.47 -9.37 -40.39
CA LYS A 674 -0.26 -10.78 -40.77
C LYS A 674 -1.21 -11.77 -40.09
N LEU A 675 -1.81 -11.40 -38.94
CA LEU A 675 -2.87 -12.19 -38.28
C LEU A 675 -4.27 -11.90 -38.86
N ASP A 676 -4.51 -10.68 -39.32
CA ASP A 676 -5.79 -10.26 -39.90
C ASP A 676 -5.90 -10.55 -41.41
N ALA A 677 -4.81 -10.47 -42.19
CA ALA A 677 -4.83 -10.78 -43.64
C ALA A 677 -5.38 -12.18 -44.01
N PRO A 678 -5.14 -13.26 -43.24
CA PRO A 678 -5.83 -14.55 -43.46
C PRO A 678 -7.34 -14.46 -43.25
N VAL A 679 -7.80 -13.63 -42.31
CA VAL A 679 -9.22 -13.38 -42.05
C VAL A 679 -9.84 -12.57 -43.18
N GLU A 680 -9.19 -11.51 -43.64
CA GLU A 680 -9.64 -10.72 -44.80
C GLU A 680 -9.68 -11.55 -46.10
N SER A 681 -8.70 -12.44 -46.31
CA SER A 681 -8.64 -13.33 -47.46
C SER A 681 -9.80 -14.34 -47.48
N GLU A 682 -10.11 -14.96 -46.33
CA GLU A 682 -11.30 -15.82 -46.21
C GLU A 682 -12.61 -15.03 -46.36
N LEU A 683 -12.70 -13.82 -45.79
CA LEU A 683 -13.87 -12.94 -45.93
C LEU A 683 -14.10 -12.51 -47.38
N ALA A 684 -13.03 -12.17 -48.12
CA ALA A 684 -13.10 -11.83 -49.54
C ALA A 684 -13.44 -13.06 -50.43
N GLY A 685 -13.13 -14.26 -49.97
CA GLY A 685 -13.54 -15.53 -50.59
C GLY A 685 -15.00 -15.92 -50.33
N LEU A 686 -15.72 -15.24 -49.43
CA LEU A 686 -17.15 -15.46 -49.19
C LEU A 686 -18.00 -14.55 -50.09
N GLU A 687 -18.73 -15.14 -51.03
CA GLU A 687 -19.68 -14.43 -51.89
C GLU A 687 -20.64 -13.56 -51.06
N SER A 688 -20.59 -12.24 -51.26
CA SER A 688 -21.41 -11.28 -50.52
C SER A 688 -22.90 -11.65 -50.56
N LEU A 689 -23.56 -11.66 -49.39
CA LEU A 689 -24.99 -11.97 -49.29
C LEU A 689 -25.81 -11.06 -50.20
N ALA A 690 -26.42 -11.65 -51.23
CA ALA A 690 -27.34 -10.95 -52.12
C ALA A 690 -28.43 -10.20 -51.31
N PRO A 691 -28.86 -8.99 -51.72
CA PRO A 691 -29.75 -8.16 -50.89
C PRO A 691 -31.12 -8.80 -50.59
N LYS A 692 -31.53 -9.82 -51.36
CA LYS A 692 -32.74 -10.63 -51.15
C LYS A 692 -32.47 -12.05 -50.62
N ALA A 693 -31.26 -12.33 -50.11
CA ALA A 693 -30.90 -13.64 -49.58
C ALA A 693 -31.87 -14.12 -48.49
N THR A 694 -32.34 -15.35 -48.63
CA THR A 694 -33.32 -15.98 -47.75
C THR A 694 -32.78 -16.17 -46.34
N LYS A 695 -33.68 -16.37 -45.37
CA LYS A 695 -33.30 -16.61 -43.96
C LYS A 695 -32.36 -17.81 -43.80
N ALA A 696 -32.47 -18.84 -44.66
CA ALA A 696 -31.56 -19.97 -44.72
C ALA A 696 -30.19 -19.60 -45.31
N GLN A 697 -30.13 -18.89 -46.43
CA GLN A 697 -28.86 -18.44 -47.04
C GLN A 697 -28.07 -17.50 -46.11
N ARG A 698 -28.77 -16.60 -45.39
CA ARG A 698 -28.16 -15.79 -44.32
C ARG A 698 -27.59 -16.68 -43.21
N LEU A 699 -28.35 -17.67 -42.75
CA LEU A 699 -27.88 -18.66 -41.77
C LEU A 699 -26.60 -19.36 -42.22
N THR A 700 -26.54 -19.82 -43.49
CA THR A 700 -25.38 -20.55 -44.04
C THR A 700 -24.16 -19.65 -44.23
N TYR A 701 -24.34 -18.39 -44.62
CA TYR A 701 -23.26 -17.41 -44.68
C TYR A 701 -22.71 -17.09 -43.27
N GLU A 702 -23.61 -16.83 -42.31
CA GLU A 702 -23.28 -16.66 -40.87
C GLU A 702 -22.87 -17.98 -40.15
N GLN A 703 -22.75 -19.10 -40.87
CA GLN A 703 -22.15 -20.35 -40.41
C GLN A 703 -20.76 -20.60 -41.02
N ARG A 704 -20.34 -19.75 -41.98
CA ARG A 704 -18.97 -19.70 -42.51
C ARG A 704 -18.13 -18.57 -41.86
N LEU A 705 -18.69 -17.92 -40.81
CA LEU A 705 -18.16 -16.80 -40.01
C LEU A 705 -18.10 -17.17 -38.51
#